data_AF-A0A8S1HMT1-F1
#
_entry.id   AF-A0A8S1HMT1-F1
#
_cell.length_a   1.000
_cell.length_b   1.000
_cell.length_c   1.000
_cell.angle_alpha   90.00
_cell.angle_beta   90.00
_cell.angle_gamma   90.00
#
_symmetry.space_group_name_H-M   'P 1'
#
loop_
_entity.id
_entity.type
_entity.pdbx_description
1 polymer ?
#
loop_
_entity_poly.entity_id
_entity_poly.type
_entity_poly.pdbx_seq_one_letter_code
_entity_poly.pdbx_strand_id
1 'polypeptide(L)'
;MLPCIEMQTGDQMFGYACILLGAAPVATQLAISSVRWFFFFPIFAIPALTLLISVGHLSRTASVLTFRRIAPIAAGIGWALTWQIAEKLFVENIRAAQLFLYILFSARPSLNWAISCLSQYHTEYCINFYADNVTISEFHHHPDNFWPAQEFNRYTIRGDDYPLHFTDPWKTNEWYYGPASMTFYFWFPSLPLVIAHTVTWLAIAVILLKYSHRLNQILTKVCIALPLALYLAVVMGLTVTGFYFGKTTTEYRDGRKISENLADFWSNVTGGFRTSLTAVDYSTAFTGIVLFATSRLRSGAGQLNALYIVPAMMVVPAIQTIIYSGCEGHVTHLQPAYHVYISTEETVTFDLFPVCFATSTWGPLWSFLYFTAQYLYSSFGPMLVYSSLIYQSFIDEWPTIQNAPRTYISIFVACFTVPSFLLLYMPYGTKIVALLRYTSQEPVVQILAFVVIFFVYGWQRIEQDVLTTTASSASPSLFEYIIRPTSPVYTIAQFIIIPMLLCAKFVAIFDLLISGRDIFKHIEAGARFIPVATWLAAMIGYLIMFAPVVIVVAIASYTLFDMVVRHKLPFAEAIKPTADWMSHVSVSVTRPKPHSLAYGIYNSLLKVSYPTVLFLLFLFETFIGFTLVVLFFLNSLPLIGLTPTVPNNYRSCMLLVFVILHIIALFEMRRSQQNTEEPSRLSLYIGVATLEMAMLNGYMWMFASDHAWGLDWMPFVLILCNTWIRGTCIAIAIAVRANMIELTRPSRARDASEIYDADVGVEMDAEDDSPVIFDLARA
;
A
#
# COMPACT_ATOMS: atom_id res chain seq x y z
N MET A 1 22.33 19.86 27.22
CA MET A 1 21.40 18.72 27.40
C MET A 1 20.00 19.04 26.88
N LEU A 2 19.33 20.12 27.30
CA LEU A 2 18.02 20.54 26.77
C LEU A 2 17.92 20.67 25.22
N PRO A 3 18.89 21.29 24.50
CA PRO A 3 18.80 21.39 23.03
C PRO A 3 19.02 20.04 22.31
N CYS A 4 19.69 19.07 22.95
CA CYS A 4 19.87 17.73 22.38
C CYS A 4 18.60 16.88 22.52
N ILE A 5 17.83 17.07 23.59
CA ILE A 5 16.54 16.40 23.81
C ILE A 5 15.48 16.99 22.87
N GLU A 6 15.42 18.32 22.73
CA GLU A 6 14.55 18.96 21.71
C GLU A 6 14.89 18.51 20.28
N MET A 7 16.18 18.39 19.93
CA MET A 7 16.59 17.88 18.60
C MET A 7 16.22 16.41 18.37
N GLN A 8 16.35 15.53 19.38
CA GLN A 8 15.95 14.12 19.26
C GLN A 8 14.43 13.94 19.08
N THR A 9 13.62 14.77 19.77
CA THR A 9 12.16 14.77 19.56
C THR A 9 11.76 15.33 18.20
N GLY A 10 12.51 16.30 17.66
CA GLY A 10 12.28 16.87 16.33
C GLY A 10 12.39 15.84 15.21
N ASP A 11 13.43 15.01 15.20
CA ASP A 11 13.64 14.02 14.12
C ASP A 11 12.59 12.90 14.15
N GLN A 12 12.16 12.47 15.33
CA GLN A 12 11.06 11.51 15.46
C GLN A 12 9.73 12.09 14.98
N MET A 13 9.44 13.35 15.32
CA MET A 13 8.25 14.06 14.84
C MET A 13 8.25 14.21 13.30
N PHE A 14 9.41 14.37 12.67
CA PHE A 14 9.52 14.35 11.22
C PHE A 14 9.12 12.98 10.64
N GLY A 15 9.67 11.89 11.20
CA GLY A 15 9.32 10.53 10.79
C GLY A 15 7.83 10.23 10.94
N TYR A 16 7.23 10.61 12.07
CA TYR A 16 5.79 10.50 12.29
C TYR A 16 4.97 11.32 11.30
N ALA A 17 5.37 12.56 11.01
CA ALA A 17 4.69 13.42 10.05
C ALA A 17 4.74 12.87 8.62
N CYS A 18 5.88 12.30 8.20
CA CYS A 18 6.02 11.69 6.88
C CYS A 18 5.09 10.49 6.69
N ILE A 19 4.94 9.63 7.71
CA ILE A 19 4.03 8.47 7.63
C ILE A 19 2.57 8.93 7.59
N LEU A 20 2.18 9.87 8.45
CA LEU A 20 0.81 10.42 8.50
C LEU A 20 0.42 11.08 7.17
N LEU A 21 1.27 11.97 6.65
CA LEU A 21 1.01 12.67 5.39
C LEU A 21 1.15 11.74 4.18
N GLY A 22 2.02 10.72 4.24
CA GLY A 22 2.13 9.72 3.18
C GLY A 22 0.83 8.96 2.92
N ALA A 23 0.03 8.76 3.97
CA ALA A 23 -1.26 8.07 3.95
C ALA A 23 -2.46 8.99 3.72
N ALA A 24 -2.29 10.30 3.89
CA ALA A 24 -3.39 11.26 3.91
C ALA A 24 -4.30 11.25 2.66
N PRO A 25 -3.82 11.03 1.42
CA PRO A 25 -4.70 10.98 0.25
C PRO A 25 -5.77 9.88 0.29
N VAL A 26 -5.53 8.81 1.04
CA VAL A 26 -6.44 7.66 1.20
C VAL A 26 -7.34 7.82 2.43
N ALA A 27 -7.07 8.80 3.30
CA ALA A 27 -7.81 9.01 4.56
C ALA A 27 -9.32 9.22 4.34
N THR A 28 -9.67 10.00 3.33
CA THR A 28 -11.04 10.29 2.91
C THR A 28 -11.73 9.08 2.32
N GLN A 29 -11.05 8.27 1.52
CA GLN A 29 -11.60 7.01 1.02
C GLN A 29 -11.91 6.03 2.17
N LEU A 30 -11.06 6.00 3.20
CA LEU A 30 -11.33 5.25 4.42
C LEU A 30 -12.49 5.86 5.21
N ALA A 31 -12.58 7.19 5.27
CA ALA A 31 -13.65 7.89 5.98
C ALA A 31 -15.04 7.62 5.41
N ILE A 32 -15.12 7.44 4.09
CA ILE A 32 -16.33 7.11 3.32
C ILE A 32 -16.69 5.61 3.44
N SER A 33 -15.72 4.76 3.81
CA SER A 33 -15.93 3.32 3.96
C SER A 33 -16.72 2.96 5.23
N SER A 34 -17.07 1.68 5.39
CA SER A 34 -17.81 1.21 6.55
C SER A 34 -17.06 1.48 7.85
N VAL A 35 -17.75 1.99 8.88
CA VAL A 35 -17.22 2.23 10.24
C VAL A 35 -16.50 1.00 10.85
N ARG A 36 -16.68 -0.21 10.30
CA ARG A 36 -15.90 -1.40 10.66
C ARG A 36 -14.38 -1.20 10.50
N TRP A 37 -13.92 -0.24 9.70
CA TRP A 37 -12.49 0.06 9.53
C TRP A 37 -11.77 0.36 10.85
N PHE A 38 -12.45 0.92 11.86
CA PHE A 38 -11.88 1.19 13.18
C PHE A 38 -11.30 -0.06 13.86
N PHE A 39 -11.88 -1.24 13.60
CA PHE A 39 -11.43 -2.51 14.17
C PHE A 39 -10.40 -3.22 13.27
N PHE A 40 -10.61 -3.19 11.95
CA PHE A 40 -9.74 -3.88 11.01
C PHE A 40 -8.39 -3.19 10.83
N PHE A 41 -8.37 -1.86 10.84
CA PHE A 41 -7.15 -1.10 10.55
C PHE A 41 -6.01 -1.39 11.56
N PRO A 42 -6.22 -1.36 12.89
CA PRO A 42 -5.13 -1.64 13.84
C PRO A 42 -4.58 -3.07 13.74
N ILE A 43 -5.43 -4.05 13.44
CA ILE A 43 -5.06 -5.47 13.34
C ILE A 43 -4.04 -5.70 12.23
N PHE A 44 -4.14 -4.97 11.12
CA PHE A 44 -3.18 -5.02 10.02
C PHE A 44 -2.04 -4.01 10.16
N ALA A 45 -2.36 -2.76 10.47
CA ALA A 45 -1.41 -1.66 10.43
C ALA A 45 -0.32 -1.77 11.50
N ILE A 46 -0.65 -2.20 12.73
CA ILE A 46 0.33 -2.32 13.81
C ILE A 46 1.44 -3.31 13.43
N PRO A 47 1.17 -4.59 13.09
CA PRO A 47 2.23 -5.54 12.76
C PRO A 47 2.99 -5.17 11.47
N ALA A 48 2.31 -4.62 10.46
CA ALA A 48 2.94 -4.23 9.19
C ALA A 48 3.88 -3.01 9.34
N LEU A 49 3.43 -1.96 10.03
CA LEU A 49 4.26 -0.79 10.32
C LEU A 49 5.41 -1.15 11.24
N THR A 50 5.19 -1.98 12.25
CA THR A 50 6.25 -2.42 13.17
C THR A 50 7.38 -3.14 12.42
N LEU A 51 7.03 -4.00 11.45
CA LEU A 51 8.01 -4.68 10.60
C LEU A 51 8.84 -3.67 9.79
N LEU A 52 8.18 -2.77 9.06
CA LEU A 52 8.87 -1.84 8.16
C LEU A 52 9.63 -0.73 8.89
N ILE A 53 9.12 -0.26 10.04
CA ILE A 53 9.84 0.68 10.89
C ILE A 53 11.13 0.04 11.42
N SER A 54 11.06 -1.24 11.80
CA SER A 54 12.24 -1.98 12.27
C SER A 54 13.28 -2.14 11.16
N VAL A 55 12.87 -2.61 9.98
CA VAL A 55 13.76 -2.75 8.82
C VAL A 55 14.35 -1.41 8.39
N GLY A 56 13.54 -0.36 8.38
CA GLY A 56 13.99 0.98 8.02
C GLY A 56 14.96 1.59 9.03
N HIS A 57 14.74 1.36 10.33
CA HIS A 57 15.67 1.77 11.39
C HIS A 57 17.02 1.06 11.30
N LEU A 58 17.03 -0.23 10.94
CA LEU A 58 18.25 -0.99 10.67
C LEU A 58 18.97 -0.47 9.42
N SER A 59 18.23 -0.24 8.34
CA SER A 59 18.78 0.18 7.05
C SER A 59 19.39 1.57 7.04
N ARG A 60 18.72 2.53 7.70
CA ARG A 60 19.01 3.98 7.67
C ARG A 60 19.14 4.58 6.25
N THR A 61 18.50 3.97 5.26
CA THR A 61 18.53 4.40 3.86
C THR A 61 17.13 4.34 3.25
N ALA A 62 16.91 5.02 2.14
CA ALA A 62 15.65 4.95 1.41
C ALA A 62 15.46 3.58 0.75
N SER A 63 14.25 3.35 0.22
CA SER A 63 13.76 2.06 -0.26
C SER A 63 14.72 1.33 -1.21
N VAL A 64 15.24 2.01 -2.23
CA VAL A 64 16.15 1.42 -3.24
C VAL A 64 17.37 0.78 -2.61
N LEU A 65 18.12 1.56 -1.83
CA LEU A 65 19.35 1.10 -1.20
C LEU A 65 19.07 0.07 -0.09
N THR A 66 17.93 0.19 0.61
CA THR A 66 17.49 -0.83 1.57
C THR A 66 17.32 -2.20 0.91
N PHE A 67 16.55 -2.29 -0.18
CA PHE A 67 16.34 -3.57 -0.85
C PHE A 67 17.63 -4.11 -1.47
N ARG A 68 18.48 -3.24 -2.04
CA ARG A 68 19.80 -3.63 -2.55
C ARG A 68 20.72 -4.20 -1.46
N ARG A 69 20.67 -3.65 -0.26
CA ARG A 69 21.45 -4.12 0.91
C ARG A 69 20.93 -5.43 1.49
N ILE A 70 19.61 -5.63 1.48
CA ILE A 70 18.98 -6.86 1.94
C ILE A 70 19.26 -8.02 0.97
N ALA A 71 19.07 -7.79 -0.32
CA ALA A 71 19.38 -8.72 -1.39
C ALA A 71 19.64 -7.93 -2.68
N PRO A 72 20.86 -7.96 -3.26
CA PRO A 72 21.18 -7.19 -4.46
C PRO A 72 20.19 -7.36 -5.61
N ILE A 73 19.67 -8.58 -5.83
CA ILE A 73 18.66 -8.88 -6.85
C ILE A 73 17.32 -8.14 -6.63
N ALA A 74 17.02 -7.76 -5.38
CA ALA A 74 15.78 -7.09 -5.00
C ALA A 74 15.82 -5.57 -5.17
N ALA A 75 16.94 -4.98 -5.61
CA ALA A 75 17.05 -3.53 -5.83
C ALA A 75 15.94 -2.96 -6.73
N GLY A 76 15.44 -3.76 -7.68
CA GLY A 76 14.31 -3.41 -8.54
C GLY A 76 13.00 -3.15 -7.80
N ILE A 77 12.78 -3.79 -6.64
CA ILE A 77 11.59 -3.56 -5.80
C ILE A 77 11.59 -2.13 -5.28
N GLY A 78 12.75 -1.62 -4.83
CA GLY A 78 12.83 -0.25 -4.34
C GLY A 78 12.51 0.79 -5.42
N TRP A 79 12.91 0.55 -6.67
CA TRP A 79 12.56 1.40 -7.82
C TRP A 79 11.10 1.27 -8.26
N ALA A 80 10.52 0.08 -8.15
CA ALA A 80 9.10 -0.10 -8.38
C ALA A 80 8.24 0.65 -7.35
N LEU A 81 8.69 0.69 -6.08
CA LEU A 81 8.04 1.49 -5.04
C LEU A 81 8.16 2.99 -5.30
N THR A 82 9.32 3.48 -5.75
CA THR A 82 9.47 4.92 -6.09
C THR A 82 8.63 5.29 -7.31
N TRP A 83 8.48 4.40 -8.28
CA TRP A 83 7.58 4.57 -9.42
C TRP A 83 6.11 4.72 -8.98
N GLN A 84 5.62 3.85 -8.09
CA GLN A 84 4.25 3.94 -7.55
C GLN A 84 4.00 5.27 -6.82
N ILE A 85 4.98 5.76 -6.05
CA ILE A 85 4.89 7.08 -5.42
C ILE A 85 4.90 8.21 -6.46
N ALA A 86 5.64 8.07 -7.55
CA ALA A 86 5.63 9.04 -8.65
C ALA A 86 4.27 9.09 -9.36
N GLU A 87 3.61 7.95 -9.57
CA GLU A 87 2.25 7.89 -10.12
C GLU A 87 1.23 8.54 -9.19
N LYS A 88 1.32 8.28 -7.87
CA LYS A 88 0.50 8.97 -6.87
C LYS A 88 0.72 10.47 -6.88
N LEU A 89 1.98 10.92 -6.95
CA LEU A 89 2.31 12.34 -7.05
C LEU A 89 1.71 12.98 -8.30
N PHE A 90 1.75 12.27 -9.44
CA PHE A 90 1.16 12.74 -10.68
C PHE A 90 -0.36 12.88 -10.58
N VAL A 91 -1.05 11.90 -9.98
CA VAL A 91 -2.49 11.94 -9.73
C VAL A 91 -2.89 13.02 -8.74
N GLU A 92 -2.11 13.27 -7.69
CA GLU A 92 -2.43 14.29 -6.69
C GLU A 92 -2.32 15.72 -7.25
N ASN A 93 -1.63 15.93 -8.37
CA ASN A 93 -1.51 17.26 -9.00
C ASN A 93 -2.86 17.86 -9.39
N ILE A 94 -3.73 17.08 -10.04
CA ILE A 94 -5.04 17.59 -10.48
C ILE A 94 -5.93 17.90 -9.28
N ARG A 95 -5.87 17.04 -8.26
CA ARG A 95 -6.65 17.17 -7.04
C ARG A 95 -6.23 18.40 -6.22
N ALA A 96 -4.92 18.62 -6.08
CA ALA A 96 -4.37 19.81 -5.43
C ALA A 96 -4.84 21.10 -6.11
N ALA A 97 -4.80 21.13 -7.45
CA ALA A 97 -5.24 22.28 -8.23
C ALA A 97 -6.74 22.54 -8.09
N GLN A 98 -7.57 21.48 -8.15
CA GLN A 98 -9.01 21.59 -7.92
C GLN A 98 -9.31 22.11 -6.52
N LEU A 99 -8.77 21.50 -5.46
CA LEU A 99 -8.98 21.93 -4.07
C LEU A 99 -8.58 23.39 -3.86
N PHE A 100 -7.46 23.83 -4.44
CA PHE A 100 -7.04 25.24 -4.38
C PHE A 100 -8.07 26.18 -5.03
N LEU A 101 -8.65 25.80 -6.17
CA LEU A 101 -9.74 26.57 -6.78
C LEU A 101 -10.98 26.60 -5.90
N TYR A 102 -11.38 25.49 -5.29
CA TYR A 102 -12.52 25.46 -4.35
C TYR A 102 -12.32 26.38 -3.14
N ILE A 103 -11.08 26.55 -2.64
CA ILE A 103 -10.76 27.56 -1.61
C ILE A 103 -11.08 28.97 -2.12
N LEU A 104 -10.62 29.31 -3.33
CA LEU A 104 -10.86 30.63 -3.92
C LEU A 104 -12.35 30.89 -4.19
N PHE A 105 -13.09 29.89 -4.67
CA PHE A 105 -14.53 30.00 -4.91
C PHE A 105 -15.37 30.01 -3.63
N SER A 106 -14.82 29.51 -2.52
CA SER A 106 -15.43 29.59 -1.19
C SER A 106 -15.31 30.96 -0.55
N ALA A 107 -14.40 31.82 -1.03
CA ALA A 107 -14.25 33.21 -0.56
C ALA A 107 -15.34 34.15 -1.12
N ARG A 108 -16.61 33.72 -1.04
CA ARG A 108 -17.80 34.44 -1.49
C ARG A 108 -18.84 34.48 -0.38
N PRO A 109 -19.74 35.48 -0.34
CA PRO A 109 -20.78 35.56 0.68
C PRO A 109 -21.87 34.47 0.54
N SER A 110 -22.01 33.87 -0.65
CA SER A 110 -22.91 32.73 -0.88
C SER A 110 -22.33 31.75 -1.90
N LEU A 111 -22.66 30.48 -1.74
CA LEU A 111 -22.20 29.37 -2.59
C LEU A 111 -23.27 29.00 -3.64
N ASN A 112 -23.75 30.01 -4.38
CA ASN A 112 -24.84 29.83 -5.36
C ASN A 112 -24.47 28.82 -6.47
N TRP A 113 -23.17 28.65 -6.74
CA TRP A 113 -22.65 27.70 -7.71
C TRP A 113 -22.90 26.22 -7.35
N ALA A 114 -23.21 25.91 -6.08
CA ALA A 114 -23.50 24.54 -5.65
C ALA A 114 -25.01 24.21 -5.64
N ILE A 115 -25.89 25.22 -5.59
CA ILE A 115 -27.34 25.04 -5.32
C ILE A 115 -28.21 25.51 -6.48
N SER A 116 -27.78 26.53 -7.22
CA SER A 116 -28.61 27.19 -8.23
C SER A 116 -28.07 26.98 -9.65
N CYS A 117 -28.96 26.63 -10.58
CA CYS A 117 -28.71 26.48 -12.01
C CYS A 117 -28.74 27.82 -12.77
N LEU A 118 -28.68 28.97 -12.09
CA LEU A 118 -28.89 30.29 -12.71
C LEU A 118 -27.66 30.86 -13.44
N SER A 119 -26.50 30.21 -13.32
CA SER A 119 -25.27 30.63 -13.99
C SER A 119 -25.25 30.29 -15.48
N GLN A 120 -24.50 31.06 -16.28
CA GLN A 120 -24.36 30.89 -17.74
C GLN A 120 -23.73 29.56 -18.19
N TYR A 121 -23.10 28.82 -17.27
CA TYR A 121 -22.43 27.56 -17.55
C TYR A 121 -23.28 26.32 -17.24
N HIS A 122 -24.54 26.49 -16.86
CA HIS A 122 -25.42 25.36 -16.61
C HIS A 122 -26.09 24.88 -17.89
N THR A 123 -26.34 23.58 -17.97
CA THR A 123 -27.09 23.00 -19.09
C THR A 123 -28.59 23.09 -18.86
N GLU A 124 -29.38 22.88 -19.93
CA GLU A 124 -30.85 22.80 -19.84
C GLU A 124 -31.33 21.64 -18.96
N TYR A 125 -30.44 20.70 -18.64
CA TYR A 125 -30.70 19.51 -17.82
C TYR A 125 -30.41 19.74 -16.34
N CYS A 126 -29.86 20.90 -15.96
CA CYS A 126 -29.53 21.22 -14.58
C CYS A 126 -30.79 21.38 -13.72
N ILE A 127 -30.82 20.72 -12.57
CA ILE A 127 -31.93 20.80 -11.60
C ILE A 127 -31.50 21.56 -10.36
N ASN A 128 -32.24 22.60 -9.98
CA ASN A 128 -32.00 23.33 -8.74
C ASN A 128 -32.14 22.39 -7.53
N PHE A 129 -31.26 22.52 -6.55
CA PHE A 129 -31.25 21.63 -5.39
C PHE A 129 -32.57 21.66 -4.59
N TYR A 130 -33.18 22.84 -4.45
CA TYR A 130 -34.45 23.04 -3.74
C TYR A 130 -35.71 22.80 -4.60
N ALA A 131 -35.60 22.10 -5.74
CA ALA A 131 -36.77 21.78 -6.55
C ALA A 131 -37.65 20.71 -5.87
N ASP A 132 -38.94 21.01 -5.70
CA ASP A 132 -39.89 20.13 -4.99
C ASP A 132 -40.27 18.84 -5.78
N ASN A 133 -40.24 18.90 -7.12
CA ASN A 133 -40.62 17.79 -8.00
C ASN A 133 -39.46 17.39 -8.92
N VAL A 134 -38.60 16.50 -8.43
CA VAL A 134 -37.55 15.90 -9.25
C VAL A 134 -38.11 14.65 -9.94
N THR A 135 -38.48 14.76 -11.22
CA THR A 135 -38.98 13.63 -12.00
C THR A 135 -37.83 12.82 -12.62
N ILE A 136 -37.81 11.51 -12.37
CA ILE A 136 -36.89 10.56 -13.02
C ILE A 136 -37.28 10.45 -14.50
N SER A 137 -36.41 10.94 -15.40
CA SER A 137 -36.59 10.87 -16.85
C SER A 137 -35.51 9.95 -17.45
N GLU A 138 -35.58 9.67 -18.76
CA GLU A 138 -34.54 8.89 -19.47
C GLU A 138 -33.14 9.56 -19.42
N PHE A 139 -33.09 10.86 -19.13
CA PHE A 139 -31.87 11.65 -18.94
C PHE A 139 -31.59 12.02 -17.48
N HIS A 140 -32.52 11.72 -16.57
CA HIS A 140 -32.41 11.97 -15.12
C HIS A 140 -32.59 10.65 -14.39
N HIS A 141 -31.47 9.96 -14.20
CA HIS A 141 -31.47 8.65 -13.56
C HIS A 141 -31.01 8.73 -12.11
N HIS A 142 -31.72 7.99 -11.26
CA HIS A 142 -31.25 7.70 -9.91
C HIS A 142 -29.91 6.94 -9.94
N PRO A 143 -28.90 7.31 -9.13
CA PRO A 143 -28.93 8.31 -8.04
C PRO A 143 -28.51 9.75 -8.40
N ASP A 144 -28.04 10.02 -9.63
CA ASP A 144 -27.38 11.28 -9.97
C ASP A 144 -28.17 12.09 -11.02
N ASN A 145 -28.79 13.19 -10.58
CA ASN A 145 -29.24 14.25 -11.50
C ASN A 145 -28.06 15.16 -11.88
N PHE A 146 -28.20 15.97 -12.93
CA PHE A 146 -27.26 17.04 -13.24
C PHE A 146 -27.37 18.14 -12.16
N TRP A 147 -26.71 17.92 -11.03
CA TRP A 147 -26.70 18.86 -9.93
C TRP A 147 -25.79 20.05 -10.24
N PRO A 148 -26.10 21.26 -9.75
CA PRO A 148 -25.30 22.46 -10.02
C PRO A 148 -23.82 22.31 -9.62
N ALA A 149 -23.55 21.63 -8.51
CA ALA A 149 -22.19 21.36 -8.04
C ALA A 149 -21.37 20.49 -9.03
N GLN A 150 -21.99 19.47 -9.62
CA GLN A 150 -21.36 18.60 -10.61
C GLN A 150 -21.07 19.36 -11.91
N GLU A 151 -22.02 20.16 -12.39
CA GLU A 151 -21.84 21.00 -13.59
C GLU A 151 -20.80 22.10 -13.39
N PHE A 152 -20.74 22.70 -12.21
CA PHE A 152 -19.70 23.66 -11.84
C PHE A 152 -18.30 23.04 -11.95
N ASN A 153 -18.08 21.85 -11.41
CA ASN A 153 -16.81 21.15 -11.54
C ASN A 153 -16.47 20.86 -13.01
N ARG A 154 -17.44 20.32 -13.75
CA ARG A 154 -17.28 19.89 -15.14
C ARG A 154 -16.98 21.03 -16.09
N TYR A 155 -17.83 22.06 -16.11
CA TYR A 155 -17.75 23.13 -17.12
C TYR A 155 -16.91 24.32 -16.67
N THR A 156 -16.93 24.68 -15.39
CA THR A 156 -16.20 25.88 -14.92
C THR A 156 -14.77 25.57 -14.50
N ILE A 157 -14.55 24.49 -13.75
CA ILE A 157 -13.21 24.15 -13.26
C ILE A 157 -12.39 23.41 -14.32
N ARG A 158 -12.95 22.34 -14.89
CA ARG A 158 -12.24 21.50 -15.88
C ARG A 158 -12.32 22.05 -17.30
N GLY A 159 -13.36 22.80 -17.62
CA GLY A 159 -13.54 23.37 -18.96
C GLY A 159 -13.93 22.30 -19.98
N ASP A 160 -14.68 21.27 -19.57
CA ASP A 160 -15.21 20.27 -20.51
C ASP A 160 -16.22 20.91 -21.47
N ASP A 161 -16.36 20.36 -22.68
CA ASP A 161 -17.29 20.89 -23.68
C ASP A 161 -18.76 20.66 -23.29
N TYR A 162 -19.61 21.63 -23.65
CA TYR A 162 -21.06 21.53 -23.45
C TYR A 162 -21.66 20.48 -24.40
N PRO A 163 -22.36 19.46 -23.88
CA PRO A 163 -23.07 18.50 -24.73
C PRO A 163 -24.27 19.20 -25.38
N LEU A 164 -24.30 19.23 -26.71
CA LEU A 164 -25.42 19.81 -27.49
C LEU A 164 -26.68 18.91 -27.43
N HIS A 165 -26.50 17.59 -27.33
CA HIS A 165 -27.56 16.60 -27.11
C HIS A 165 -27.01 15.42 -26.32
N PHE A 166 -27.70 15.00 -25.26
CA PHE A 166 -27.41 13.72 -24.61
C PHE A 166 -28.11 12.61 -25.39
N THR A 167 -27.34 11.71 -26.01
CA THR A 167 -27.89 10.58 -26.78
C THR A 167 -27.80 9.25 -26.03
N ASP A 168 -26.91 9.16 -25.03
CA ASP A 168 -26.66 7.94 -24.28
C ASP A 168 -27.31 8.01 -22.89
N PRO A 169 -27.86 6.90 -22.36
CA PRO A 169 -28.34 6.84 -20.99
C PRO A 169 -27.18 7.10 -20.01
N TRP A 170 -27.49 7.84 -18.95
CA TRP A 170 -26.54 8.25 -17.91
C TRP A 170 -25.74 7.06 -17.33
N LYS A 171 -24.41 7.19 -17.22
CA LYS A 171 -23.56 6.21 -16.54
C LYS A 171 -22.85 6.81 -15.33
N THR A 172 -22.54 5.94 -14.37
CA THR A 172 -21.94 6.29 -13.08
C THR A 172 -20.62 7.02 -13.23
N ASN A 173 -20.44 8.12 -12.48
CA ASN A 173 -19.24 8.97 -12.48
C ASN A 173 -18.84 9.60 -13.83
N GLU A 174 -19.67 9.52 -14.87
CA GLU A 174 -19.38 10.18 -16.16
C GLU A 174 -19.28 11.69 -16.02
N TRP A 175 -19.97 12.28 -15.04
CA TRP A 175 -19.85 13.71 -14.77
C TRP A 175 -18.41 14.09 -14.41
N TYR A 176 -17.62 13.21 -13.77
CA TYR A 176 -16.23 13.46 -13.34
C TYR A 176 -15.17 12.88 -14.30
N TYR A 177 -15.36 11.64 -14.77
CA TYR A 177 -14.40 10.97 -15.67
C TYR A 177 -14.73 11.18 -17.16
N GLY A 178 -15.87 11.78 -17.49
CA GLY A 178 -16.34 11.95 -18.86
C GLY A 178 -16.93 10.67 -19.47
N PRO A 179 -17.60 10.77 -20.63
CA PRO A 179 -18.24 9.62 -21.28
C PRO A 179 -17.22 8.59 -21.75
N ALA A 180 -17.50 7.31 -21.56
CA ALA A 180 -16.61 6.22 -21.99
C ALA A 180 -16.39 6.14 -23.51
N SER A 181 -17.33 6.66 -24.31
CA SER A 181 -17.28 6.69 -25.77
C SER A 181 -16.38 7.80 -26.34
N MET A 182 -16.09 8.85 -25.57
CA MET A 182 -15.29 9.97 -26.05
C MET A 182 -13.79 9.69 -25.94
N THR A 183 -13.06 9.90 -27.04
CA THR A 183 -11.60 9.86 -27.07
C THR A 183 -11.00 11.14 -26.49
N PHE A 184 -9.79 11.03 -25.92
CA PHE A 184 -8.99 12.16 -25.48
C PHE A 184 -8.43 12.89 -26.69
N TYR A 185 -8.56 14.22 -26.69
CA TYR A 185 -8.02 15.10 -27.71
C TYR A 185 -7.19 16.19 -27.05
N PHE A 186 -6.13 16.62 -27.74
CA PHE A 186 -5.31 17.72 -27.27
C PHE A 186 -6.07 19.04 -27.47
N TRP A 187 -6.33 19.75 -26.37
CA TRP A 187 -7.00 21.04 -26.38
C TRP A 187 -6.29 22.04 -25.46
N PHE A 188 -6.73 23.29 -25.47
CA PHE A 188 -6.21 24.29 -24.55
C PHE A 188 -6.54 23.91 -23.10
N PRO A 189 -5.54 23.85 -22.21
CA PRO A 189 -5.77 23.53 -20.81
C PRO A 189 -6.55 24.65 -20.13
N SER A 190 -7.33 24.29 -19.13
CA SER A 190 -8.08 25.25 -18.32
C SER A 190 -7.11 26.17 -17.57
N LEU A 191 -7.12 27.45 -17.95
CA LEU A 191 -6.25 28.48 -17.36
C LEU A 191 -6.31 28.51 -15.81
N PRO A 192 -7.50 28.39 -15.15
CA PRO A 192 -7.58 28.39 -13.69
C PRO A 192 -6.81 27.22 -13.05
N LEU A 193 -6.90 26.01 -13.61
CA LEU A 193 -6.18 24.84 -13.08
C LEU A 193 -4.67 24.97 -13.27
N VAL A 194 -4.24 25.52 -14.40
CA VAL A 194 -2.81 25.79 -14.68
C VAL A 194 -2.24 26.79 -13.67
N ILE A 195 -2.94 27.90 -13.42
CA ILE A 195 -2.50 28.91 -12.44
C ILE A 195 -2.44 28.30 -11.04
N ALA A 196 -3.47 27.57 -10.62
CA ALA A 196 -3.48 26.89 -9.33
C ALA A 196 -2.28 25.94 -9.18
N HIS A 197 -2.02 25.11 -10.18
CA HIS A 197 -0.91 24.15 -10.20
C HIS A 197 0.48 24.82 -10.17
N THR A 198 0.67 25.88 -10.95
CA THR A 198 1.94 26.61 -10.96
C THR A 198 2.23 27.23 -9.60
N VAL A 199 1.22 27.77 -8.93
CA VAL A 199 1.33 28.28 -7.55
C VAL A 199 1.68 27.15 -6.57
N THR A 200 1.02 25.99 -6.66
CA THR A 200 1.30 24.86 -5.76
C THR A 200 2.73 24.35 -5.92
N TRP A 201 3.21 24.18 -7.16
CA TRP A 201 4.58 23.70 -7.40
C TRP A 201 5.65 24.74 -7.10
N LEU A 202 5.37 26.02 -7.32
CA LEU A 202 6.26 27.09 -6.88
C LEU A 202 6.43 27.07 -5.36
N ALA A 203 5.34 26.88 -4.61
CA ALA A 203 5.40 26.74 -3.16
C ALA A 203 6.22 25.52 -2.72
N ILE A 204 6.00 24.36 -3.36
CA ILE A 204 6.79 23.13 -3.11
C ILE A 204 8.27 23.35 -3.40
N ALA A 205 8.60 23.93 -4.57
CA ALA A 205 9.97 24.20 -4.97
C ALA A 205 10.67 25.14 -3.99
N VAL A 206 10.01 26.21 -3.56
CA VAL A 206 10.56 27.15 -2.56
C VAL A 206 10.81 26.46 -1.22
N ILE A 207 9.89 25.59 -0.77
CA ILE A 207 10.08 24.84 0.48
C ILE A 207 11.26 23.90 0.39
N LEU A 208 11.37 23.12 -0.69
CA LEU A 208 12.46 22.16 -0.88
C LEU A 208 13.83 22.84 -1.09
N LEU A 209 13.88 23.97 -1.79
CA LEU A 209 15.13 24.68 -2.09
C LEU A 209 15.62 25.59 -0.97
N LYS A 210 14.70 26.34 -0.33
CA LYS A 210 15.06 27.41 0.63
C LYS A 210 14.81 27.01 2.09
N TYR A 211 13.81 26.16 2.35
CA TYR A 211 13.38 25.81 3.71
C TYR A 211 13.57 24.33 4.04
N SER A 212 14.48 23.63 3.36
CA SER A 212 14.77 22.21 3.60
C SER A 212 15.08 21.88 5.06
N HIS A 213 15.81 22.75 5.76
CA HIS A 213 16.11 22.58 7.20
C HIS A 213 14.86 22.73 8.10
N ARG A 214 13.84 23.46 7.67
CA ARG A 214 12.59 23.67 8.44
C ARG A 214 11.45 22.77 8.00
N LEU A 215 11.71 21.81 7.11
CA LEU A 215 10.71 20.90 6.55
C LEU A 215 9.87 20.22 7.64
N ASN A 216 10.50 19.75 8.72
CA ASN A 216 9.81 19.15 9.86
C ASN A 216 8.75 20.07 10.48
N GLN A 217 9.10 21.34 10.74
CA GLN A 217 8.17 22.29 11.35
C GLN A 217 7.00 22.62 10.40
N ILE A 218 7.26 22.66 9.09
CA ILE A 218 6.23 22.90 8.07
C ILE A 218 5.27 21.72 8.02
N LEU A 219 5.77 20.49 7.92
CA LEU A 219 4.94 19.29 7.86
C LEU A 219 4.09 19.14 9.13
N THR A 220 4.68 19.26 10.31
CA THR A 220 3.98 19.08 11.59
C THR A 220 2.99 20.21 11.88
N LYS A 221 3.40 21.49 11.78
CA LYS A 221 2.55 22.62 12.18
C LYS A 221 1.55 23.01 11.09
N VAL A 222 1.98 23.06 9.83
CA VAL A 222 1.15 23.57 8.72
C VAL A 222 0.34 22.46 8.06
N CYS A 223 0.89 21.26 7.90
CA CYS A 223 0.21 20.18 7.17
C CYS A 223 -0.57 19.21 8.07
N ILE A 224 -0.31 19.18 9.38
CA ILE A 224 -1.01 18.29 10.33
C ILE A 224 -1.79 19.10 11.38
N ALA A 225 -1.11 19.90 12.21
CA ALA A 225 -1.75 20.57 13.33
C ALA A 225 -2.80 21.62 12.89
N LEU A 226 -2.49 22.43 11.88
CA LEU A 226 -3.42 23.41 11.34
C LEU A 226 -4.66 22.75 10.71
N PRO A 227 -4.55 21.76 9.78
CA PRO A 227 -5.72 21.06 9.25
C PRO A 227 -6.55 20.38 10.33
N LEU A 228 -5.93 19.76 11.34
CA LEU A 228 -6.65 19.15 12.44
C LEU A 228 -7.48 20.19 13.21
N ALA A 229 -6.90 21.34 13.53
CA ALA A 229 -7.62 22.44 14.19
C ALA A 229 -8.77 22.97 13.32
N LEU A 230 -8.55 23.10 12.00
CA LEU A 230 -9.57 23.52 11.05
C LEU A 230 -10.72 22.51 10.94
N TYR A 231 -10.43 21.21 10.86
CA TYR A 231 -11.46 20.17 10.84
C TYR A 231 -12.29 20.15 12.13
N LEU A 232 -11.64 20.29 13.29
CA LEU A 232 -12.35 20.39 14.58
C LEU A 232 -13.24 21.62 14.62
N ALA A 233 -12.77 22.77 14.12
CA ALA A 233 -13.58 23.98 14.01
C ALA A 233 -14.80 23.78 13.10
N VAL A 234 -14.63 23.10 11.96
CA VAL A 234 -15.72 22.77 11.03
C VAL A 234 -16.73 21.83 11.68
N VAL A 235 -16.30 20.78 12.37
CA VAL A 235 -17.22 19.86 13.09
C VAL A 235 -17.99 20.59 14.18
N MET A 236 -17.31 21.38 15.02
CA MET A 236 -17.97 22.17 16.06
C MET A 236 -18.95 23.21 15.49
N GLY A 237 -18.60 23.82 14.35
CA GLY A 237 -19.48 24.73 13.64
C GLY A 237 -20.73 24.05 13.11
N LEU A 238 -20.55 22.99 12.31
CA LEU A 238 -21.63 22.29 11.63
C LEU A 238 -22.56 21.51 12.56
N THR A 239 -22.05 21.03 13.69
CA THR A 239 -22.90 20.43 14.75
C THR A 239 -23.90 21.42 15.33
N VAL A 240 -23.56 22.71 15.39
CA VAL A 240 -24.47 23.77 15.85
C VAL A 240 -25.36 24.28 14.72
N THR A 241 -24.85 24.35 13.49
CA THR A 241 -25.51 25.05 12.38
C THR A 241 -26.33 24.18 11.44
N GLY A 242 -26.21 22.84 11.48
CA GLY A 242 -27.02 22.02 10.56
C GLY A 242 -26.80 20.51 10.46
N PHE A 243 -25.89 19.85 11.19
CA PHE A 243 -25.77 18.40 11.07
C PHE A 243 -27.04 17.67 11.52
N TYR A 244 -27.51 16.76 10.66
CA TYR A 244 -28.59 15.85 10.96
C TYR A 244 -28.13 14.42 10.69
N PHE A 245 -28.07 13.60 11.74
CA PHE A 245 -27.76 12.18 11.62
C PHE A 245 -29.05 11.39 11.39
N GLY A 246 -29.52 11.36 10.14
CA GLY A 246 -30.72 10.64 9.71
C GLY A 246 -30.44 9.19 9.26
N LYS A 247 -31.51 8.42 9.00
CA LYS A 247 -31.38 7.14 8.28
C LYS A 247 -30.93 7.43 6.85
N THR A 248 -29.73 6.99 6.52
CA THR A 248 -29.19 7.05 5.16
C THR A 248 -29.92 6.03 4.30
N THR A 249 -30.61 6.49 3.26
CA THR A 249 -31.15 5.64 2.21
C THR A 249 -30.06 5.45 1.15
N THR A 250 -29.02 4.69 1.50
CA THR A 250 -28.09 4.17 0.49
C THR A 250 -28.85 3.13 -0.32
N GLU A 251 -29.28 3.49 -1.53
CA GLU A 251 -29.97 2.56 -2.40
C GLU A 251 -28.97 1.58 -3.00
N TYR A 252 -29.23 0.29 -2.82
CA TYR A 252 -28.41 -0.78 -3.37
C TYR A 252 -28.69 -0.89 -4.87
N ARG A 253 -27.70 -0.56 -5.71
CA ARG A 253 -27.81 -0.77 -7.16
C ARG A 253 -27.55 -2.24 -7.48
N ASP A 254 -28.42 -2.83 -8.30
CA ASP A 254 -28.28 -4.21 -8.77
C ASP A 254 -26.87 -4.44 -9.36
N GLY A 255 -26.13 -5.42 -8.83
CA GLY A 255 -24.74 -5.71 -9.22
C GLY A 255 -24.57 -6.00 -10.72
N ARG A 256 -25.65 -6.38 -11.41
CA ARG A 256 -25.68 -6.52 -12.87
C ARG A 256 -25.50 -5.18 -13.60
N LYS A 257 -26.08 -4.08 -13.09
CA LYS A 257 -25.94 -2.73 -13.66
C LYS A 257 -24.58 -2.09 -13.36
N ILE A 258 -23.94 -2.48 -12.27
CA ILE A 258 -22.56 -2.04 -11.94
C ILE A 258 -21.54 -2.79 -12.82
N SER A 259 -21.80 -4.06 -13.15
CA SER A 259 -20.96 -4.86 -14.04
C SER A 259 -20.88 -4.34 -15.49
N GLU A 260 -21.81 -3.48 -15.91
CA GLU A 260 -21.83 -2.85 -17.24
C GLU A 260 -20.90 -1.62 -17.33
N ASN A 261 -20.53 -1.01 -16.19
CA ASN A 261 -19.65 0.16 -16.11
C ASN A 261 -18.25 -0.20 -15.57
N LEU A 262 -17.38 -0.69 -16.45
CA LEU A 262 -15.99 -1.04 -16.16
C LEU A 262 -15.11 0.13 -15.67
N ALA A 263 -15.56 1.38 -15.83
CA ALA A 263 -14.85 2.56 -15.36
C ALA A 263 -14.92 2.76 -13.83
N ASP A 264 -15.65 1.90 -13.11
CA ASP A 264 -15.84 1.97 -11.67
C ASP A 264 -15.61 0.62 -10.99
N PHE A 265 -14.40 0.10 -11.15
CA PHE A 265 -13.97 -1.17 -10.57
C PHE A 265 -14.20 -1.25 -9.05
N TRP A 266 -14.05 -0.14 -8.33
CA TRP A 266 -14.19 -0.07 -6.86
C TRP A 266 -15.63 0.01 -6.37
N SER A 267 -16.59 0.35 -7.23
CA SER A 267 -18.00 0.37 -6.84
C SER A 267 -18.69 -0.98 -6.93
N ASN A 268 -18.09 -1.94 -7.65
CA ASN A 268 -18.46 -3.34 -7.58
C ASN A 268 -18.09 -3.96 -6.21
N VAL A 269 -17.12 -3.37 -5.50
CA VAL A 269 -16.62 -3.87 -4.22
C VAL A 269 -17.45 -3.29 -3.09
N THR A 270 -18.27 -4.11 -2.43
CA THR A 270 -19.20 -3.63 -1.39
C THR A 270 -18.74 -3.98 0.02
N GLY A 271 -19.27 -3.23 1.01
CA GLY A 271 -19.22 -3.63 2.42
C GLY A 271 -17.83 -3.69 3.07
N GLY A 272 -17.60 -4.78 3.82
CA GLY A 272 -16.40 -4.99 4.62
C GLY A 272 -15.15 -5.28 3.77
N PHE A 273 -15.33 -5.82 2.56
CA PHE A 273 -14.22 -6.15 1.68
C PHE A 273 -13.50 -4.89 1.18
N ARG A 274 -14.24 -3.94 0.61
CA ARG A 274 -13.69 -2.64 0.18
C ARG A 274 -12.98 -1.92 1.33
N THR A 275 -13.59 -1.97 2.51
CA THR A 275 -13.03 -1.39 3.75
C THR A 275 -11.69 -2.02 4.14
N SER A 276 -11.53 -3.34 3.94
CA SER A 276 -10.27 -4.03 4.20
C SER A 276 -9.17 -3.66 3.20
N LEU A 277 -9.54 -3.43 1.94
CA LEU A 277 -8.61 -3.03 0.88
C LEU A 277 -8.11 -1.59 1.07
N THR A 278 -9.02 -0.66 1.37
CA THR A 278 -8.65 0.72 1.69
C THR A 278 -7.81 0.81 2.96
N ALA A 279 -8.05 -0.05 3.96
CA ALA A 279 -7.23 -0.13 5.16
C ALA A 279 -5.79 -0.59 4.88
N VAL A 280 -5.59 -1.49 3.92
CA VAL A 280 -4.24 -1.92 3.49
C VAL A 280 -3.48 -0.74 2.88
N ASP A 281 -4.12 -0.01 1.97
CA ASP A 281 -3.54 1.13 1.26
C ASP A 281 -3.26 2.30 2.19
N TYR A 282 -4.18 2.56 3.11
CA TYR A 282 -4.04 3.60 4.13
C TYR A 282 -2.90 3.32 5.10
N SER A 283 -2.54 2.06 5.35
CA SER A 283 -1.41 1.75 6.25
C SER A 283 -0.08 2.27 5.71
N THR A 284 0.07 2.42 4.38
CA THR A 284 1.32 2.79 3.68
C THR A 284 2.55 1.95 4.02
N ALA A 285 2.38 0.81 4.71
CA ALA A 285 3.52 0.02 5.19
C ALA A 285 4.42 -0.41 4.03
N PHE A 286 3.84 -0.91 2.93
CA PHE A 286 4.58 -1.42 1.77
C PHE A 286 4.72 -0.44 0.60
N THR A 287 4.67 0.87 0.85
CA THR A 287 4.84 1.91 -0.21
C THR A 287 6.24 2.53 -0.24
N GLY A 288 7.13 2.14 0.68
CA GLY A 288 8.48 2.70 0.83
C GLY A 288 8.54 4.00 1.65
N ILE A 289 7.40 4.61 1.97
CA ILE A 289 7.31 5.84 2.78
C ILE A 289 7.84 5.61 4.20
N VAL A 290 7.52 4.46 4.79
CA VAL A 290 8.00 4.11 6.14
C VAL A 290 9.52 4.00 6.17
N LEU A 291 10.12 3.38 5.16
CA LEU A 291 11.58 3.26 5.04
C LEU A 291 12.24 4.64 4.90
N PHE A 292 11.65 5.52 4.08
CA PHE A 292 12.09 6.91 3.95
C PHE A 292 11.96 7.69 5.27
N ALA A 293 10.85 7.55 5.98
CA ALA A 293 10.63 8.22 7.27
C ALA A 293 11.69 7.81 8.31
N THR A 294 12.09 6.54 8.31
CA THR A 294 13.13 6.02 9.21
C THR A 294 14.55 6.35 8.77
N SER A 295 14.82 6.53 7.47
CA SER A 295 16.18 6.79 6.96
C SER A 295 16.72 8.16 7.37
N ARG A 296 15.82 9.12 7.61
CA ARG A 296 16.13 10.49 8.04
C ARG A 296 16.39 10.65 9.54
N LEU A 297 16.27 9.57 10.33
CA LEU A 297 16.56 9.59 11.76
C LEU A 297 18.08 9.61 12.00
N ARG A 298 18.56 10.53 12.86
CA ARG A 298 19.99 10.62 13.23
C ARG A 298 20.44 9.40 14.04
N SER A 299 21.75 9.11 13.98
CA SER A 299 22.38 8.08 14.82
C SER A 299 22.15 8.38 16.31
N GLY A 300 21.47 7.44 16.99
CA GLY A 300 21.12 7.57 18.41
C GLY A 300 19.72 8.12 18.70
N ALA A 301 18.91 8.45 17.68
CA ALA A 301 17.48 8.68 17.86
C ALA A 301 16.75 7.35 18.11
N GLY A 302 15.79 7.33 19.04
CA GLY A 302 15.00 6.14 19.33
C GLY A 302 14.15 5.73 18.12
N GLN A 303 13.90 4.42 17.97
CA GLN A 303 13.04 3.86 16.95
C GLN A 303 11.62 4.44 17.04
N LEU A 304 10.97 4.68 15.89
CA LEU A 304 9.55 5.07 15.87
C LEU A 304 8.69 3.93 16.41
N ASN A 305 7.61 4.28 17.10
CA ASN A 305 6.67 3.29 17.65
C ASN A 305 5.35 3.28 16.86
N ALA A 306 4.98 2.11 16.32
CA ALA A 306 3.73 1.90 15.59
C ALA A 306 2.48 2.13 16.47
N LEU A 307 2.58 1.88 17.78
CA LEU A 307 1.47 2.06 18.73
C LEU A 307 1.06 3.52 18.91
N TYR A 308 1.95 4.47 18.64
CA TYR A 308 1.62 5.89 18.63
C TYR A 308 1.16 6.35 17.24
N ILE A 309 1.71 5.78 16.18
CA ILE A 309 1.38 6.11 14.79
C ILE A 309 -0.05 5.71 14.46
N VAL A 310 -0.44 4.47 14.76
CA VAL A 310 -1.73 3.93 14.33
C VAL A 310 -2.90 4.74 14.91
N PRO A 311 -2.96 5.03 16.23
CA PRO A 311 -3.99 5.91 16.76
C PRO A 311 -3.96 7.32 16.14
N ALA A 312 -2.77 7.90 15.90
CA ALA A 312 -2.66 9.21 15.26
C ALA A 312 -3.20 9.21 13.82
N MET A 313 -2.97 8.13 13.07
CA MET A 313 -3.54 7.93 11.73
C MET A 313 -5.07 7.84 11.79
N MET A 314 -5.66 7.26 12.84
CA MET A 314 -7.11 7.11 12.93
C MET A 314 -7.86 8.44 13.18
N VAL A 315 -7.21 9.47 13.72
CA VAL A 315 -7.89 10.72 14.12
C VAL A 315 -8.53 11.44 12.93
N VAL A 316 -7.79 11.67 11.85
CA VAL A 316 -8.30 12.47 10.71
C VAL A 316 -9.41 11.74 9.94
N PRO A 317 -9.28 10.46 9.55
CA PRO A 317 -10.38 9.71 8.94
C PRO A 317 -11.61 9.67 9.84
N ALA A 318 -11.45 9.53 11.16
CA ALA A 318 -12.58 9.55 12.10
C ALA A 318 -13.34 10.88 12.07
N ILE A 319 -12.62 12.00 12.07
CA ILE A 319 -13.22 13.33 11.94
C ILE A 319 -13.92 13.48 10.58
N GLN A 320 -13.29 13.01 9.50
CA GLN A 320 -13.89 13.05 8.17
C GLN A 320 -15.14 12.17 8.06
N THR A 321 -15.19 11.00 8.72
CA THR A 321 -16.40 10.16 8.78
C THR A 321 -17.54 10.91 9.47
N ILE A 322 -17.26 11.64 10.55
CA ILE A 322 -18.28 12.45 11.24
C ILE A 322 -18.82 13.55 10.30
N ILE A 323 -17.93 14.27 9.60
CA ILE A 323 -18.33 15.32 8.66
C ILE A 323 -19.15 14.73 7.52
N TYR A 324 -18.70 13.60 6.96
CA TYR A 324 -19.39 12.88 5.89
C TYR A 324 -20.80 12.46 6.30
N SER A 325 -20.95 11.68 7.37
CA SER A 325 -22.26 11.19 7.81
C SER A 325 -23.19 12.31 8.26
N GLY A 326 -22.66 13.39 8.84
CA GLY A 326 -23.43 14.57 9.23
C GLY A 326 -23.94 15.36 8.02
N CYS A 327 -23.12 15.50 6.98
CA CYS A 327 -23.50 16.17 5.73
C CYS A 327 -24.46 15.33 4.90
N GLU A 328 -24.22 14.02 4.77
CA GLU A 328 -25.10 13.11 4.04
C GLU A 328 -26.52 13.16 4.63
N GLY A 329 -26.65 12.98 5.95
CA GLY A 329 -27.96 13.03 6.58
C GLY A 329 -28.65 14.41 6.52
N HIS A 330 -27.89 15.52 6.52
CA HIS A 330 -28.44 16.85 6.31
C HIS A 330 -29.01 17.03 4.89
N VAL A 331 -28.24 16.63 3.87
CA VAL A 331 -28.63 16.77 2.47
C VAL A 331 -29.81 15.88 2.14
N THR A 332 -29.82 14.62 2.60
CA THR A 332 -30.96 13.69 2.41
C THR A 332 -32.24 14.20 3.10
N HIS A 333 -32.12 14.92 4.21
CA HIS A 333 -33.28 15.52 4.86
C HIS A 333 -33.88 16.68 4.04
N LEU A 334 -33.03 17.49 3.41
CA LEU A 334 -33.47 18.64 2.60
C LEU A 334 -33.99 18.24 1.21
N GLN A 335 -33.35 17.25 0.58
CA GLN A 335 -33.71 16.75 -0.73
C GLN A 335 -33.65 15.21 -0.71
N PRO A 336 -34.78 14.52 -0.47
CA PRO A 336 -34.81 13.06 -0.40
C PRO A 336 -34.50 12.40 -1.76
N ALA A 337 -34.62 13.14 -2.87
CA ALA A 337 -34.21 12.66 -4.19
C ALA A 337 -32.68 12.72 -4.41
N TYR A 338 -31.92 13.35 -3.52
CA TYR A 338 -30.46 13.43 -3.59
C TYR A 338 -29.85 12.20 -2.94
N HIS A 339 -29.38 11.26 -3.76
CA HIS A 339 -28.67 10.07 -3.31
C HIS A 339 -27.20 10.16 -3.75
N VAL A 340 -26.27 9.93 -2.83
CA VAL A 340 -24.85 9.94 -3.16
C VAL A 340 -24.40 8.55 -3.54
N TYR A 341 -23.77 8.44 -4.72
CA TYR A 341 -23.08 7.23 -5.10
C TYR A 341 -21.68 7.18 -4.48
N ILE A 342 -21.51 6.25 -3.55
CA ILE A 342 -20.25 6.03 -2.82
C ILE A 342 -19.30 5.18 -3.67
N SER A 343 -18.70 5.77 -4.69
CA SER A 343 -17.72 5.08 -5.55
C SER A 343 -16.33 5.69 -5.41
N THR A 344 -16.21 7.01 -5.49
CA THR A 344 -14.93 7.70 -5.42
C THR A 344 -14.93 8.80 -4.37
N GLU A 345 -13.74 9.26 -4.02
CA GLU A 345 -13.62 10.39 -3.10
C GLU A 345 -14.14 11.69 -3.71
N GLU A 346 -13.99 11.83 -5.03
CA GLU A 346 -14.35 13.05 -5.75
C GLU A 346 -15.84 13.32 -5.76
N THR A 347 -16.67 12.28 -5.73
CA THR A 347 -18.13 12.43 -5.56
C THR A 347 -18.48 13.02 -4.21
N VAL A 348 -17.76 12.64 -3.15
CA VAL A 348 -18.01 13.21 -1.83
C VAL A 348 -17.42 14.63 -1.73
N THR A 349 -16.21 14.82 -2.24
CA THR A 349 -15.45 16.07 -2.05
C THR A 349 -15.94 17.22 -2.92
N PHE A 350 -16.35 16.94 -4.15
CA PHE A 350 -16.72 17.98 -5.13
C PHE A 350 -18.22 18.04 -5.45
N ASP A 351 -19.03 17.14 -4.91
CA ASP A 351 -20.48 17.17 -5.07
C ASP A 351 -21.19 17.27 -3.70
N LEU A 352 -21.11 16.24 -2.84
CA LEU A 352 -21.83 16.24 -1.56
C LEU A 352 -21.41 17.41 -0.62
N PHE A 353 -20.10 17.60 -0.38
CA PHE A 353 -19.64 18.61 0.58
C PHE A 353 -19.97 20.05 0.16
N PRO A 354 -19.73 20.48 -1.10
CA PRO A 354 -20.20 21.77 -1.58
C PRO A 354 -21.69 22.04 -1.34
N VAL A 355 -22.54 21.05 -1.65
CA VAL A 355 -24.00 21.17 -1.47
C VAL A 355 -24.33 21.31 0.01
N CYS A 356 -23.78 20.43 0.86
CA CYS A 356 -23.96 20.49 2.32
C CYS A 356 -23.55 21.84 2.92
N PHE A 357 -22.38 22.36 2.53
CA PHE A 357 -21.94 23.65 3.05
C PHE A 357 -22.82 24.78 2.54
N ALA A 358 -23.22 24.76 1.27
CA ALA A 358 -24.05 25.80 0.70
C ALA A 358 -25.45 25.88 1.34
N THR A 359 -26.01 24.76 1.81
CA THR A 359 -27.31 24.73 2.50
C THR A 359 -27.22 25.06 3.99
N SER A 360 -26.02 24.93 4.59
CA SER A 360 -25.79 25.24 6.00
C SER A 360 -25.69 26.75 6.28
N THR A 361 -26.06 27.16 7.50
CA THR A 361 -25.86 28.56 7.93
C THR A 361 -24.36 28.85 8.08
N TRP A 362 -23.92 30.01 7.57
CA TRP A 362 -22.49 30.36 7.42
C TRP A 362 -21.69 29.44 6.50
N GLY A 363 -22.37 28.76 5.57
CA GLY A 363 -21.80 27.85 4.59
C GLY A 363 -20.46 28.21 3.96
N PRO A 364 -20.27 29.43 3.42
CA PRO A 364 -19.00 29.80 2.79
C PRO A 364 -17.79 29.78 3.74
N LEU A 365 -18.00 30.10 5.03
CA LEU A 365 -16.95 30.03 6.04
C LEU A 365 -16.52 28.57 6.26
N TRP A 366 -17.49 27.66 6.44
CA TRP A 366 -17.23 26.23 6.65
C TRP A 366 -16.57 25.61 5.43
N SER A 367 -17.03 25.95 4.22
CA SER A 367 -16.43 25.54 2.95
C SER A 367 -14.98 25.99 2.83
N PHE A 368 -14.68 27.26 3.13
CA PHE A 368 -13.31 27.79 3.09
C PHE A 368 -12.38 27.07 4.06
N LEU A 369 -12.81 26.87 5.31
CA LEU A 369 -12.03 26.17 6.33
C LEU A 369 -11.81 24.69 5.96
N TYR A 370 -12.85 24.01 5.49
CA TYR A 370 -12.78 22.61 5.08
C TYR A 370 -11.84 22.40 3.89
N PHE A 371 -12.01 23.15 2.80
CA PHE A 371 -11.15 23.00 1.62
C PHE A 371 -9.71 23.41 1.89
N THR A 372 -9.47 24.38 2.78
CA THR A 372 -8.11 24.72 3.24
C THR A 372 -7.48 23.57 4.02
N ALA A 373 -8.23 22.94 4.93
CA ALA A 373 -7.76 21.78 5.69
C ALA A 373 -7.46 20.59 4.75
N GLN A 374 -8.37 20.30 3.83
CA GLN A 374 -8.26 19.21 2.86
C GLN A 374 -7.08 19.42 1.91
N TYR A 375 -6.88 20.64 1.39
CA TYR A 375 -5.75 20.98 0.54
C TYR A 375 -4.41 20.76 1.24
N LEU A 376 -4.27 21.26 2.48
CA LEU A 376 -3.03 21.17 3.24
C LEU A 376 -2.70 19.74 3.67
N TYR A 377 -3.68 19.00 4.19
CA TYR A 377 -3.49 17.65 4.72
C TYR A 377 -3.42 16.59 3.62
N SER A 378 -4.34 16.64 2.65
CA SER A 378 -4.54 15.54 1.71
C SER A 378 -3.84 15.68 0.37
N SER A 379 -3.34 16.88 0.02
CA SER A 379 -2.61 17.06 -1.25
C SER A 379 -1.26 17.75 -1.05
N PHE A 380 -1.21 18.96 -0.49
CA PHE A 380 0.05 19.72 -0.37
C PHE A 380 1.12 19.02 0.51
N GLY A 381 0.75 18.56 1.71
CA GLY A 381 1.65 17.82 2.59
C GLY A 381 2.16 16.50 1.96
N PRO A 382 1.29 15.63 1.43
CA PRO A 382 1.68 14.40 0.73
C PRO A 382 2.60 14.67 -0.46
N MET A 383 2.31 15.69 -1.27
CA MET A 383 3.16 16.08 -2.41
C MET A 383 4.58 16.47 -1.98
N LEU A 384 4.73 17.17 -0.84
CA LEU A 384 6.04 17.48 -0.25
C LEU A 384 6.78 16.20 0.19
N VAL A 385 6.08 15.26 0.82
CA VAL A 385 6.66 13.98 1.27
C VAL A 385 7.07 13.11 0.08
N TYR A 386 6.18 12.94 -0.91
CA TYR A 386 6.46 12.16 -2.12
C TYR A 386 7.63 12.72 -2.92
N SER A 387 7.68 14.05 -3.11
CA SER A 387 8.80 14.72 -3.77
C SER A 387 10.11 14.52 -3.01
N SER A 388 10.06 14.60 -1.67
CA SER A 388 11.25 14.38 -0.82
C SER A 388 11.73 12.94 -0.87
N LEU A 389 10.81 11.97 -0.91
CA LEU A 389 11.12 10.54 -1.01
C LEU A 389 11.80 10.24 -2.34
N ILE A 390 11.21 10.68 -3.46
CA ILE A 390 11.79 10.41 -4.79
C ILE A 390 13.18 11.04 -4.87
N TYR A 391 13.32 12.31 -4.46
CA TYR A 391 14.61 13.00 -4.44
C TYR A 391 15.65 12.26 -3.58
N GLN A 392 15.26 11.75 -2.41
CA GLN A 392 16.16 10.97 -1.54
C GLN A 392 16.58 9.64 -2.20
N SER A 393 15.66 8.94 -2.85
CA SER A 393 15.98 7.68 -3.54
C SER A 393 17.01 7.88 -4.66
N PHE A 394 16.95 9.01 -5.38
CA PHE A 394 17.98 9.37 -6.36
C PHE A 394 19.32 9.70 -5.71
N ILE A 395 19.32 10.42 -4.58
CA ILE A 395 20.54 10.75 -3.84
C ILE A 395 21.24 9.49 -3.32
N ASP A 396 20.48 8.54 -2.79
CA ASP A 396 21.02 7.33 -2.17
C ASP A 396 21.70 6.42 -3.20
N GLU A 397 21.21 6.38 -4.43
CA GLU A 397 21.82 5.62 -5.53
C GLU A 397 22.96 6.37 -6.21
N TRP A 398 22.81 7.70 -6.38
CA TRP A 398 23.81 8.57 -7.02
C TRP A 398 24.19 9.75 -6.12
N PRO A 399 25.22 9.58 -5.27
CA PRO A 399 25.68 10.65 -4.38
C PRO A 399 26.12 11.92 -5.10
N THR A 400 26.50 11.83 -6.38
CA THR A 400 26.86 12.99 -7.23
C THR A 400 25.75 14.04 -7.33
N ILE A 401 24.49 13.64 -7.15
CA ILE A 401 23.32 14.54 -7.16
C ILE A 401 23.36 15.53 -5.98
N GLN A 402 23.98 15.16 -4.87
CA GLN A 402 24.13 16.03 -3.70
C GLN A 402 25.00 17.27 -3.98
N ASN A 403 25.86 17.22 -5.00
CA ASN A 403 26.78 18.32 -5.32
C ASN A 403 26.08 19.52 -5.97
N ALA A 404 24.91 19.32 -6.59
CA ALA A 404 24.14 20.38 -7.27
C ALA A 404 22.64 20.32 -6.97
N PRO A 405 22.22 20.43 -5.69
CA PRO A 405 20.85 20.14 -5.27
C PRO A 405 19.83 21.08 -5.93
N ARG A 406 20.19 22.34 -6.17
CA ARG A 406 19.32 23.34 -6.80
C ARG A 406 18.94 22.95 -8.23
N THR A 407 19.91 22.47 -9.00
CA THR A 407 19.72 22.08 -10.40
C THR A 407 18.84 20.84 -10.48
N TYR A 408 19.16 19.80 -9.71
CA TYR A 408 18.41 18.55 -9.75
C TYR A 408 16.99 18.68 -9.20
N ILE A 409 16.77 19.46 -8.13
CA ILE A 409 15.41 19.74 -7.64
C ILE A 409 14.60 20.53 -8.67
N SER A 410 15.22 21.48 -9.38
CA SER A 410 14.52 22.25 -10.42
C SER A 410 14.16 21.38 -11.63
N ILE A 411 15.05 20.49 -12.07
CA ILE A 411 14.78 19.50 -13.12
C ILE A 411 13.65 18.57 -12.66
N PHE A 412 13.70 18.08 -11.43
CA PHE A 412 12.66 17.23 -10.87
C PHE A 412 11.29 17.91 -10.89
N VAL A 413 11.20 19.15 -10.40
CA VAL A 413 9.95 19.93 -10.45
C VAL A 413 9.47 20.09 -11.90
N ALA A 414 10.36 20.39 -12.84
CA ALA A 414 10.02 20.50 -14.27
C ALA A 414 9.48 19.17 -14.85
N CYS A 415 10.05 18.03 -14.46
CA CYS A 415 9.62 16.70 -14.89
C CYS A 415 8.19 16.36 -14.44
N PHE A 416 7.68 16.94 -13.34
CA PHE A 416 6.30 16.71 -12.91
C PHE A 416 5.35 17.81 -13.37
N THR A 417 5.79 19.07 -13.46
CA THR A 417 4.92 20.19 -13.86
C THR A 417 4.60 20.16 -15.35
N VAL A 418 5.59 19.88 -16.22
CA VAL A 418 5.39 19.89 -17.68
C VAL A 418 4.43 18.81 -18.14
N PRO A 419 4.57 17.53 -17.75
CA PRO A 419 3.61 16.49 -18.15
C PRO A 419 2.23 16.72 -17.53
N SER A 420 2.15 17.24 -16.30
CA SER A 420 0.86 17.56 -15.68
C SER A 420 0.12 18.63 -16.46
N PHE A 421 0.84 19.68 -16.91
CA PHE A 421 0.30 20.70 -17.78
C PHE A 421 -0.19 20.14 -19.12
N LEU A 422 0.59 19.25 -19.73
CA LEU A 422 0.28 18.69 -21.05
C LEU A 422 -0.82 17.63 -21.04
N LEU A 423 -1.08 16.97 -19.91
CA LEU A 423 -1.96 15.80 -19.86
C LEU A 423 -3.16 15.98 -18.93
N LEU A 424 -2.98 16.58 -17.74
CA LEU A 424 -4.01 16.57 -16.69
C LEU A 424 -4.98 17.75 -16.74
N TYR A 425 -4.54 18.92 -17.21
CA TYR A 425 -5.36 20.14 -17.20
C TYR A 425 -6.14 20.39 -18.49
N MET A 426 -6.04 19.48 -19.45
CA MET A 426 -6.91 19.48 -20.62
C MET A 426 -8.32 19.00 -20.26
N PRO A 427 -9.35 19.38 -21.04
CA PRO A 427 -10.66 18.76 -20.97
C PRO A 427 -10.53 17.23 -20.96
N TYR A 428 -11.28 16.55 -20.09
CA TYR A 428 -11.16 15.09 -19.87
C TYR A 428 -9.80 14.56 -19.39
N GLY A 429 -8.87 15.39 -18.91
CA GLY A 429 -7.61 14.95 -18.28
C GLY A 429 -7.82 14.03 -17.05
N THR A 430 -9.00 14.08 -16.43
CA THR A 430 -9.44 13.14 -15.38
C THR A 430 -9.51 11.69 -15.86
N LYS A 431 -9.62 11.43 -17.18
CA LYS A 431 -9.52 10.08 -17.76
C LYS A 431 -8.14 9.46 -17.61
N ILE A 432 -7.08 10.27 -17.71
CA ILE A 432 -5.70 9.82 -17.48
C ILE A 432 -5.49 9.51 -15.99
N VAL A 433 -6.10 10.30 -15.11
CA VAL A 433 -6.10 10.01 -13.66
C VAL A 433 -6.86 8.72 -13.36
N ALA A 434 -8.02 8.51 -13.98
CA ALA A 434 -8.73 7.24 -13.92
C ALA A 434 -7.84 6.09 -14.38
N LEU A 435 -7.22 6.20 -15.57
CA LEU A 435 -6.29 5.18 -16.09
C LEU A 435 -5.23 4.83 -15.05
N LEU A 436 -4.52 5.82 -14.50
CA LEU A 436 -3.45 5.56 -13.55
C LEU A 436 -3.96 4.95 -12.24
N ARG A 437 -5.08 5.43 -11.69
CA ARG A 437 -5.68 4.86 -10.48
C ARG A 437 -6.22 3.44 -10.68
N TYR A 438 -6.67 3.12 -11.89
CA TYR A 438 -7.28 1.84 -12.22
C TYR A 438 -6.30 0.81 -12.77
N THR A 439 -5.22 1.25 -13.43
CA THR A 439 -4.22 0.36 -14.05
C THR A 439 -2.94 0.24 -13.22
N SER A 440 -2.49 1.25 -12.47
CA SER A 440 -1.29 1.10 -11.65
C SER A 440 -1.51 0.07 -10.54
N GLN A 441 -0.81 -1.06 -10.62
CA GLN A 441 -0.97 -2.16 -9.69
C GLN A 441 0.13 -2.17 -8.63
N GLU A 442 -0.28 -1.96 -7.38
CA GLU A 442 0.57 -2.10 -6.22
C GLU A 442 0.72 -3.51 -5.62
N PRO A 443 -0.27 -4.43 -5.66
CA PRO A 443 -0.26 -5.60 -4.79
C PRO A 443 0.90 -6.56 -5.09
N VAL A 444 1.31 -6.70 -6.36
CA VAL A 444 2.41 -7.59 -6.74
C VAL A 444 3.72 -7.13 -6.11
N VAL A 445 4.02 -5.83 -6.17
CA VAL A 445 5.24 -5.25 -5.58
C VAL A 445 5.17 -5.32 -4.05
N GLN A 446 4.00 -5.11 -3.45
CA GLN A 446 3.81 -5.22 -2.00
C GLN A 446 4.02 -6.65 -1.50
N ILE A 447 3.51 -7.66 -2.22
CA ILE A 447 3.75 -9.08 -1.92
C ILE A 447 5.24 -9.42 -2.09
N LEU A 448 5.87 -9.00 -3.20
CA LEU A 448 7.31 -9.23 -3.42
C LEU A 448 8.17 -8.56 -2.34
N ALA A 449 7.83 -7.33 -1.95
CA ALA A 449 8.51 -6.62 -0.86
C ALA A 449 8.38 -7.39 0.46
N PHE A 450 7.17 -7.86 0.80
CA PHE A 450 6.95 -8.69 1.98
C PHE A 450 7.77 -9.99 1.92
N VAL A 451 7.79 -10.68 0.79
CA VAL A 451 8.53 -11.93 0.61
C VAL A 451 10.04 -11.72 0.77
N VAL A 452 10.59 -10.66 0.17
CA VAL A 452 12.03 -10.37 0.30
C VAL A 452 12.40 -10.04 1.73
N ILE A 453 11.62 -9.19 2.40
CA ILE A 453 11.89 -8.79 3.78
C ILE A 453 11.74 -10.00 4.72
N PHE A 454 10.62 -10.71 4.65
CA PHE A 454 10.27 -11.69 5.68
C PHE A 454 10.87 -13.09 5.42
N PHE A 455 10.97 -13.52 4.17
CA PHE A 455 11.46 -14.86 3.81
C PHE A 455 12.88 -14.88 3.24
N VAL A 456 13.24 -13.98 2.32
CA VAL A 456 14.59 -13.99 1.70
C VAL A 456 15.65 -13.56 2.70
N TYR A 457 15.43 -12.44 3.39
CA TYR A 457 16.30 -12.01 4.47
C TYR A 457 16.15 -12.90 5.72
N GLY A 458 14.90 -13.25 6.04
CA GLY A 458 14.54 -14.23 7.06
C GLY A 458 14.08 -13.61 8.37
N TRP A 459 12.88 -13.98 8.79
CA TRP A 459 12.21 -13.46 10.00
C TRP A 459 13.06 -13.58 11.28
N GLN A 460 13.77 -14.69 11.47
CA GLN A 460 14.63 -14.88 12.66
C GLN A 460 15.83 -13.92 12.68
N ARG A 461 16.36 -13.55 11.50
CA ARG A 461 17.44 -12.57 11.42
C ARG A 461 16.92 -11.18 11.74
N ILE A 462 15.72 -10.83 11.26
CA ILE A 462 15.03 -9.59 11.63
C ILE A 462 14.82 -9.53 13.14
N GLU A 463 14.25 -10.58 13.74
CA GLU A 463 14.01 -10.62 15.19
C GLU A 463 15.31 -10.46 15.98
N GLN A 464 16.39 -11.13 15.57
CA GLN A 464 17.70 -11.00 16.19
C GLN A 464 18.24 -9.56 16.08
N ASP A 465 18.16 -8.96 14.89
CA ASP A 465 18.70 -7.62 14.63
C ASP A 465 17.88 -6.53 15.32
N VAL A 466 16.58 -6.75 15.50
CA VAL A 466 15.74 -5.87 16.33
C VAL A 466 16.12 -6.00 17.80
N LEU A 467 16.38 -7.21 18.32
CA LEU A 467 16.80 -7.41 19.72
C LEU A 467 18.18 -6.85 20.03
N THR A 468 19.09 -6.82 19.05
CA THR A 468 20.44 -6.23 19.23
C THR A 468 20.39 -4.70 19.20
N THR A 469 19.50 -4.10 18.40
CA THR A 469 19.39 -2.65 18.26
C THR A 469 18.44 -1.99 19.26
N THR A 470 17.47 -2.73 19.79
CA THR A 470 16.57 -2.21 20.83
C THR A 470 17.18 -2.39 22.22
N ALA A 471 17.33 -1.28 22.95
CA ALA A 471 17.70 -1.28 24.36
C ALA A 471 16.52 -1.82 25.19
N SER A 472 16.39 -3.14 25.26
CA SER A 472 15.35 -3.81 26.04
C SER A 472 15.81 -4.05 27.48
N SER A 473 14.90 -3.84 28.43
CA SER A 473 15.07 -4.25 29.81
C SER A 473 15.22 -5.77 29.88
N ALA A 474 16.16 -6.26 30.70
CA ALA A 474 16.44 -7.69 30.87
C ALA A 474 15.26 -8.48 31.46
N SER A 475 14.31 -7.80 32.11
CA SER A 475 13.08 -8.36 32.65
C SER A 475 11.84 -7.54 32.21
N PRO A 476 11.30 -7.77 30.99
CA PRO A 476 10.06 -7.11 30.57
C PRO A 476 8.89 -7.48 31.49
N SER A 477 8.01 -6.52 31.72
CA SER A 477 6.66 -6.84 32.19
C SER A 477 5.89 -7.65 31.13
N LEU A 478 4.88 -8.43 31.53
CA LEU A 478 4.08 -9.24 30.59
C LEU A 478 3.42 -8.40 29.49
N PHE A 479 2.98 -7.18 29.84
CA PHE A 479 2.43 -6.21 28.88
C PHE A 479 3.49 -5.75 27.89
N GLU A 480 4.69 -5.42 28.37
CA GLU A 480 5.83 -5.06 27.52
C GLU A 480 6.25 -6.23 26.62
N TYR A 481 6.19 -7.46 27.10
CA TYR A 481 6.49 -8.66 26.31
C TYR A 481 5.52 -8.86 25.14
N ILE A 482 4.21 -8.64 25.36
CA ILE A 482 3.18 -8.78 24.32
C ILE A 482 3.28 -7.66 23.27
N ILE A 483 3.71 -6.48 23.69
CA ILE A 483 3.70 -5.25 22.87
C ILE A 483 5.05 -4.98 22.20
N ARG A 484 6.11 -5.69 22.59
CA ARG A 484 7.42 -5.61 21.93
C ARG A 484 7.31 -6.00 20.45
N PRO A 485 8.07 -5.36 19.54
CA PRO A 485 8.09 -5.69 18.10
C PRO A 485 8.36 -7.15 17.77
N THR A 486 9.06 -7.86 18.66
CA THR A 486 9.40 -9.29 18.57
C THR A 486 8.43 -10.18 19.34
N SER A 487 7.24 -9.69 19.67
CA SER A 487 6.26 -10.48 20.40
C SER A 487 5.71 -11.61 19.53
N PRO A 488 5.36 -12.76 20.14
CA PRO A 488 4.75 -13.87 19.42
C PRO A 488 3.45 -13.47 18.70
N VAL A 489 2.70 -12.51 19.24
CA VAL A 489 1.45 -12.01 18.64
C VAL A 489 1.73 -11.31 17.31
N TYR A 490 2.78 -10.50 17.24
CA TYR A 490 3.16 -9.85 15.98
C TYR A 490 3.73 -10.85 14.98
N THR A 491 4.55 -11.81 15.42
CA THR A 491 5.06 -12.87 14.53
C THR A 491 3.89 -13.67 13.95
N ILE A 492 2.90 -14.06 14.75
CA ILE A 492 1.67 -14.74 14.26
C ILE A 492 0.91 -13.85 13.26
N ALA A 493 0.73 -12.57 13.57
CA ALA A 493 0.06 -11.63 12.66
C ALA A 493 0.83 -11.44 11.34
N GLN A 494 2.16 -11.48 11.38
CA GLN A 494 3.03 -11.42 10.18
C GLN A 494 2.92 -12.68 9.33
N PHE A 495 2.75 -13.86 9.91
CA PHE A 495 2.56 -15.11 9.16
C PHE A 495 1.15 -15.31 8.60
N ILE A 496 0.13 -14.68 9.20
CA ILE A 496 -1.29 -14.94 8.87
C ILE A 496 -1.96 -13.70 8.27
N ILE A 497 -2.11 -12.63 9.07
CA ILE A 497 -2.97 -11.48 8.75
C ILE A 497 -2.38 -10.65 7.60
N ILE A 498 -1.09 -10.33 7.67
CA ILE A 498 -0.43 -9.50 6.65
C ILE A 498 -0.52 -10.14 5.25
N PRO A 499 0.00 -11.37 5.04
CA PRO A 499 -0.03 -11.96 3.72
C PRO A 499 -1.47 -12.24 3.26
N MET A 500 -2.40 -12.60 4.16
CA MET A 500 -3.82 -12.78 3.81
C MET A 500 -4.43 -11.51 3.20
N LEU A 501 -4.23 -10.35 3.82
CA LEU A 501 -4.82 -9.10 3.33
C LEU A 501 -4.12 -8.57 2.07
N LEU A 502 -2.81 -8.76 1.94
CA LEU A 502 -2.08 -8.47 0.68
C LEU A 502 -2.57 -9.37 -0.46
N CYS A 503 -2.79 -10.65 -0.20
CA CYS A 503 -3.35 -11.59 -1.15
C CYS A 503 -4.82 -11.28 -1.47
N ALA A 504 -5.62 -10.83 -0.49
CA ALA A 504 -6.99 -10.37 -0.72
C ALA A 504 -7.03 -9.18 -1.68
N LYS A 505 -6.10 -8.22 -1.54
CA LYS A 505 -5.92 -7.10 -2.48
C LYS A 505 -5.51 -7.58 -3.87
N PHE A 506 -4.59 -8.53 -3.96
CA PHE A 506 -4.23 -9.16 -5.23
C PHE A 506 -5.46 -9.82 -5.90
N VAL A 507 -6.21 -10.62 -5.15
CA VAL A 507 -7.40 -11.31 -5.66
C VAL A 507 -8.47 -10.33 -6.13
N ALA A 508 -8.71 -9.25 -5.37
CA ALA A 508 -9.64 -8.20 -5.76
C ALA A 508 -9.31 -7.69 -7.16
N ILE A 509 -8.08 -7.25 -7.36
CA ILE A 509 -7.62 -6.65 -8.61
C ILE A 509 -7.67 -7.61 -9.80
N PHE A 510 -7.23 -8.86 -9.61
CA PHE A 510 -6.99 -9.76 -10.74
C PHE A 510 -8.15 -10.73 -11.06
N ASP A 511 -9.12 -10.88 -10.15
CA ASP A 511 -10.14 -11.95 -10.23
C ASP A 511 -11.57 -11.52 -9.84
N LEU A 512 -11.82 -10.28 -9.40
CA LEU A 512 -13.12 -9.85 -8.87
C LEU A 512 -14.20 -9.56 -9.95
N LEU A 513 -13.88 -9.53 -11.24
CA LEU A 513 -14.92 -9.34 -12.26
C LEU A 513 -15.45 -10.70 -12.74
N ILE A 514 -16.76 -10.82 -12.81
CA ILE A 514 -17.51 -12.10 -12.82
C ILE A 514 -17.40 -12.87 -14.17
N SER A 515 -16.55 -12.44 -15.11
CA SER A 515 -16.68 -12.79 -16.54
C SER A 515 -15.48 -13.48 -17.20
N GLY A 516 -14.41 -13.79 -16.48
CA GLY A 516 -13.28 -14.59 -16.97
C GLY A 516 -12.38 -13.90 -18.01
N ARG A 517 -12.54 -12.59 -18.25
CA ARG A 517 -11.70 -11.76 -19.15
C ARG A 517 -11.45 -10.38 -18.52
N ASP A 518 -11.21 -10.39 -17.23
CA ASP A 518 -11.55 -9.28 -16.36
C ASP A 518 -10.54 -8.14 -16.47
N ILE A 519 -9.26 -8.46 -16.49
CA ILE A 519 -8.20 -7.47 -16.75
C ILE A 519 -8.21 -6.98 -18.19
N PHE A 520 -8.52 -7.86 -19.16
CA PHE A 520 -8.62 -7.45 -20.56
C PHE A 520 -9.71 -6.40 -20.72
N LYS A 521 -10.89 -6.61 -20.12
CA LYS A 521 -11.99 -5.64 -20.13
C LYS A 521 -11.65 -4.38 -19.34
N HIS A 522 -10.96 -4.50 -18.20
CA HIS A 522 -10.57 -3.36 -17.36
C HIS A 522 -9.55 -2.46 -18.06
N ILE A 523 -8.52 -3.05 -18.68
CA ILE A 523 -7.54 -2.33 -19.48
C ILE A 523 -8.19 -1.74 -20.72
N GLU A 524 -9.06 -2.48 -21.41
CA GLU A 524 -9.76 -1.97 -22.58
C GLU A 524 -10.66 -0.79 -22.20
N ALA A 525 -11.39 -0.86 -21.10
CA ALA A 525 -12.20 0.26 -20.59
C ALA A 525 -11.32 1.45 -20.16
N GLY A 526 -10.21 1.20 -19.48
CA GLY A 526 -9.29 2.23 -19.03
C GLY A 526 -8.51 2.90 -20.17
N ALA A 527 -8.20 2.18 -21.25
CA ALA A 527 -7.37 2.68 -22.36
C ALA A 527 -8.17 3.12 -23.59
N ARG A 528 -9.47 2.79 -23.69
CA ARG A 528 -10.33 3.10 -24.85
C ARG A 528 -10.37 4.59 -25.22
N PHE A 529 -10.12 5.48 -24.28
CA PHE A 529 -10.10 6.91 -24.56
C PHE A 529 -8.86 7.35 -25.35
N ILE A 530 -7.78 6.57 -25.36
CA ILE A 530 -6.53 6.98 -26.03
C ILE A 530 -6.80 7.05 -27.54
N PRO A 531 -6.47 8.17 -28.22
CA PRO A 531 -6.83 8.41 -29.64
C PRO A 531 -5.92 7.64 -30.60
N VAL A 532 -5.84 6.33 -30.44
CA VAL A 532 -4.96 5.43 -31.18
C VAL A 532 -5.71 4.13 -31.47
N ALA A 533 -5.24 3.33 -32.43
CA ALA A 533 -5.77 2.00 -32.68
C ALA A 533 -5.94 1.20 -31.38
N THR A 534 -7.07 0.51 -31.25
CA THR A 534 -7.49 -0.17 -30.00
C THR A 534 -6.44 -1.14 -29.46
N TRP A 535 -5.72 -1.85 -30.33
CA TRP A 535 -4.64 -2.75 -29.94
C TRP A 535 -3.44 -2.02 -29.32
N LEU A 536 -3.10 -0.83 -29.82
CA LEU A 536 -1.98 -0.02 -29.31
C LEU A 536 -2.38 0.68 -28.00
N ALA A 537 -3.63 1.15 -27.90
CA ALA A 537 -4.19 1.66 -26.65
C ALA A 537 -4.18 0.58 -25.55
N ALA A 538 -4.63 -0.64 -25.88
CA ALA A 538 -4.56 -1.78 -24.97
C ALA A 538 -3.11 -2.08 -24.57
N MET A 539 -2.16 -2.07 -25.51
CA MET A 539 -0.73 -2.28 -25.22
C MET A 539 -0.17 -1.23 -24.24
N ILE A 540 -0.54 0.05 -24.39
CA ILE A 540 -0.17 1.12 -23.46
C ILE A 540 -0.75 0.84 -22.07
N GLY A 541 -2.02 0.43 -21.99
CA GLY A 541 -2.65 0.06 -20.73
C GLY A 541 -1.96 -1.13 -20.04
N TYR A 542 -1.56 -2.16 -20.80
CA TYR A 542 -0.75 -3.26 -20.27
C TYR A 542 0.61 -2.80 -19.77
N LEU A 543 1.27 -1.91 -20.51
CA LEU A 543 2.59 -1.40 -20.13
C LEU A 543 2.52 -0.61 -18.83
N ILE A 544 1.50 0.22 -18.64
CA ILE A 544 1.29 0.98 -17.40
C ILE A 544 0.97 0.00 -16.25
N MET A 545 0.08 -0.96 -16.47
CA MET A 545 -0.33 -1.91 -15.44
C MET A 545 0.84 -2.76 -14.93
N PHE A 546 1.69 -3.24 -15.83
CA PHE A 546 2.84 -4.08 -15.49
C PHE A 546 4.15 -3.30 -15.35
N ALA A 547 4.14 -1.96 -15.44
CA ALA A 547 5.35 -1.14 -15.32
C ALA A 547 6.16 -1.47 -14.06
N PRO A 548 5.55 -1.61 -12.85
CA PRO A 548 6.31 -1.95 -11.66
C PRO A 548 6.99 -3.33 -11.75
N VAL A 549 6.31 -4.32 -12.35
CA VAL A 549 6.87 -5.68 -12.54
C VAL A 549 8.00 -5.66 -13.56
N VAL A 550 7.83 -4.93 -14.66
CA VAL A 550 8.87 -4.74 -15.69
C VAL A 550 10.11 -4.07 -15.09
N ILE A 551 9.93 -3.05 -14.24
CA ILE A 551 11.03 -2.39 -13.52
C ILE A 551 11.78 -3.38 -12.62
N VAL A 552 11.06 -4.20 -11.84
CA VAL A 552 11.68 -5.23 -10.98
C VAL A 552 12.50 -6.21 -11.82
N VAL A 553 11.91 -6.76 -12.89
CA VAL A 553 12.57 -7.77 -13.73
C VAL A 553 13.76 -7.19 -14.48
N ALA A 554 13.65 -5.97 -15.03
CA ALA A 554 14.74 -5.33 -15.76
C ALA A 554 15.93 -4.99 -14.86
N ILE A 555 15.68 -4.52 -13.64
CA ILE A 555 16.76 -4.21 -12.69
C ILE A 555 17.34 -5.51 -12.12
N ALA A 556 16.52 -6.51 -11.81
CA ALA A 556 17.01 -7.82 -11.38
C ALA A 556 17.89 -8.47 -12.45
N SER A 557 17.51 -8.43 -13.74
CA SER A 557 18.33 -8.97 -14.82
C SER A 557 19.64 -8.19 -15.02
N TYR A 558 19.59 -6.86 -14.91
CA TYR A 558 20.79 -6.02 -14.94
C TYR A 558 21.75 -6.34 -13.77
N THR A 559 21.25 -6.46 -12.54
CA THR A 559 22.08 -6.81 -11.37
C THR A 559 22.69 -8.20 -11.48
N LEU A 560 21.94 -9.18 -12.01
CA LEU A 560 22.47 -10.52 -12.28
C LEU A 560 23.54 -10.49 -13.37
N PHE A 561 23.34 -9.73 -14.44
CA PHE A 561 24.36 -9.54 -15.47
C PHE A 561 25.63 -8.91 -14.90
N ASP A 562 25.50 -7.84 -14.12
CA ASP A 562 26.67 -7.16 -13.54
C ASP A 562 27.39 -8.06 -12.52
N MET A 563 26.69 -8.73 -11.61
CA MET A 563 27.34 -9.56 -10.58
C MET A 563 27.89 -10.88 -11.13
N VAL A 564 27.07 -11.63 -11.89
CA VAL A 564 27.42 -13.00 -12.32
C VAL A 564 28.26 -12.99 -13.58
N VAL A 565 27.92 -12.17 -14.58
CA VAL A 565 28.63 -12.18 -15.87
C VAL A 565 29.87 -11.29 -15.81
N ARG A 566 29.73 -10.05 -15.35
CA ARG A 566 30.83 -9.07 -15.36
C ARG A 566 31.79 -9.28 -14.18
N HIS A 567 31.27 -9.43 -12.96
CA HIS A 567 32.09 -9.61 -11.75
C HIS A 567 32.34 -11.07 -11.35
N LYS A 568 31.76 -12.05 -12.07
CA LYS A 568 31.97 -13.50 -11.86
C LYS A 568 31.67 -13.98 -10.44
N LEU A 569 30.74 -13.33 -9.75
CA LEU A 569 30.29 -13.75 -8.42
C LEU A 569 29.30 -14.92 -8.52
N PRO A 570 29.28 -15.84 -7.53
CA PRO A 570 28.30 -16.93 -7.53
C PRO A 570 26.90 -16.37 -7.27
N PHE A 571 25.88 -17.04 -7.85
CA PHE A 571 24.48 -16.62 -7.75
C PHE A 571 24.00 -16.44 -6.30
N ALA A 572 24.54 -17.22 -5.36
CA ALA A 572 24.23 -17.10 -3.94
C ALA A 572 24.53 -15.71 -3.36
N GLU A 573 25.54 -14.99 -3.88
CA GLU A 573 25.88 -13.64 -3.40
C GLU A 573 24.86 -12.58 -3.85
N ALA A 574 24.07 -12.84 -4.90
CA ALA A 574 23.00 -11.93 -5.32
C ALA A 574 21.78 -11.95 -4.37
N ILE A 575 21.68 -12.97 -3.52
CA ILE A 575 20.58 -13.19 -2.57
C ILE A 575 21.00 -12.89 -1.13
N LYS A 576 22.29 -12.95 -0.82
CA LYS A 576 22.82 -12.65 0.51
C LYS A 576 22.78 -11.14 0.80
N PRO A 577 22.60 -10.75 2.08
CA PRO A 577 22.71 -9.36 2.48
C PRO A 577 24.15 -8.87 2.32
N THR A 578 24.30 -7.58 2.00
CA THR A 578 25.62 -6.96 1.82
C THR A 578 26.37 -6.82 3.15
N ALA A 579 27.70 -6.73 3.09
CA ALA A 579 28.54 -6.53 4.28
C ALA A 579 28.15 -5.27 5.09
N ASP A 580 27.80 -4.19 4.39
CA ASP A 580 27.30 -2.95 5.02
C ASP A 580 26.06 -3.19 5.88
N TRP A 581 25.15 -4.04 5.40
CA TRP A 581 23.96 -4.43 6.15
C TRP A 581 24.32 -5.25 7.38
N MET A 582 25.32 -6.14 7.31
CA MET A 582 25.69 -7.01 8.43
C MET A 582 26.57 -6.32 9.49
N SER A 583 26.93 -5.05 9.29
CA SER A 583 27.86 -4.30 10.16
C SER A 583 27.37 -4.12 11.60
N HIS A 584 26.06 -4.13 11.86
CA HIS A 584 25.51 -4.10 13.24
C HIS A 584 25.56 -5.44 13.97
N VAL A 585 25.80 -6.55 13.26
CA VAL A 585 25.82 -7.92 13.81
C VAL A 585 27.21 -8.33 14.29
N SER A 586 28.28 -7.72 13.77
CA SER A 586 29.68 -8.05 14.10
C SER A 586 30.08 -7.76 15.55
N VAL A 587 29.26 -7.03 16.31
CA VAL A 587 29.61 -6.53 17.66
C VAL A 587 29.08 -7.42 18.79
N SER A 588 28.19 -8.41 18.55
CA SER A 588 27.68 -9.26 19.65
C SER A 588 27.53 -10.75 19.28
N VAL A 589 28.63 -11.49 19.33
CA VAL A 589 28.65 -12.96 19.14
C VAL A 589 28.19 -13.71 20.41
N THR A 590 27.98 -13.00 21.53
CA THR A 590 27.82 -13.61 22.87
C THR A 590 26.38 -13.76 23.37
N ARG A 591 25.35 -13.29 22.63
CA ARG A 591 23.96 -13.53 23.04
C ARG A 591 23.41 -14.83 22.41
N PRO A 592 22.80 -15.74 23.20
CA PRO A 592 22.10 -16.89 22.63
C PRO A 592 20.99 -16.38 21.70
N LYS A 593 20.90 -16.94 20.48
CA LYS A 593 19.79 -16.65 19.57
C LYS A 593 18.47 -16.98 20.29
N PRO A 594 17.42 -16.16 20.14
CA PRO A 594 16.16 -16.37 20.84
C PRO A 594 15.61 -17.76 20.52
N HIS A 595 15.31 -18.54 21.56
CA HIS A 595 14.62 -19.82 21.41
C HIS A 595 13.26 -19.55 20.76
N SER A 596 13.00 -20.17 19.59
CA SER A 596 11.70 -20.06 18.93
C SER A 596 10.60 -20.59 19.86
N LEU A 597 9.55 -19.81 20.09
CA LEU A 597 8.40 -20.23 20.89
C LEU A 597 7.76 -21.51 20.33
N ALA A 598 7.80 -21.70 19.01
CA ALA A 598 7.37 -22.94 18.35
C ALA A 598 8.20 -24.16 18.78
N TYR A 599 9.50 -24.00 19.03
CA TYR A 599 10.36 -25.07 19.53
C TYR A 599 10.01 -25.46 20.98
N GLY A 600 9.72 -24.47 21.84
CA GLY A 600 9.25 -24.72 23.21
C GLY A 600 7.88 -25.40 23.27
N ILE A 601 6.93 -24.95 22.45
CA ILE A 601 5.59 -25.55 22.34
C ILE A 601 5.68 -26.97 21.77
N TYR A 602 6.47 -27.18 20.72
CA TYR A 602 6.67 -28.50 20.13
C TYR A 602 7.26 -29.48 21.14
N ASN A 603 8.32 -29.11 21.86
CA ASN A 603 8.95 -29.97 22.86
C ASN A 603 8.03 -30.26 24.07
N SER A 604 7.10 -29.35 24.36
CA SER A 604 6.08 -29.53 25.41
C SER A 604 4.90 -30.41 24.98
N LEU A 605 4.43 -30.32 23.73
CA LEU A 605 3.19 -30.96 23.26
C LEU A 605 3.42 -32.25 22.45
N LEU A 606 4.47 -32.30 21.63
CA LEU A 606 4.74 -33.38 20.69
C LEU A 606 6.09 -34.01 21.00
N LYS A 607 6.09 -35.11 21.77
CA LYS A 607 7.28 -35.92 22.07
C LYS A 607 7.67 -36.87 20.92
N VAL A 608 7.55 -36.41 19.67
CA VAL A 608 7.84 -37.22 18.47
C VAL A 608 9.20 -36.81 17.90
N SER A 609 9.96 -37.79 17.39
CA SER A 609 11.24 -37.55 16.75
C SER A 609 11.09 -36.65 15.50
N TYR A 610 11.94 -35.63 15.41
CA TYR A 610 11.99 -34.67 14.31
C TYR A 610 12.05 -35.29 12.89
N PRO A 611 12.82 -36.37 12.60
CA PRO A 611 12.83 -36.98 11.27
C PRO A 611 11.47 -37.62 10.90
N THR A 612 10.76 -38.21 11.86
CA THR A 612 9.43 -38.80 11.63
C THR A 612 8.39 -37.72 11.36
N VAL A 613 8.47 -36.59 12.06
CA VAL A 613 7.59 -35.43 11.83
C VAL A 613 7.86 -34.77 10.48
N LEU A 614 9.13 -34.65 10.07
CA LEU A 614 9.48 -34.13 8.75
C LEU A 614 8.98 -35.04 7.62
N PHE A 615 8.95 -36.35 7.83
CA PHE A 615 8.36 -37.31 6.88
C PHE A 615 6.84 -37.21 6.78
N LEU A 616 6.13 -37.10 7.92
CA LEU A 616 4.68 -36.89 7.93
C LEU A 616 4.28 -35.59 7.24
N LEU A 617 5.03 -34.52 7.48
CA LEU A 617 4.83 -33.23 6.85
C LEU A 617 5.05 -33.31 5.33
N PHE A 618 6.09 -34.02 4.87
CA PHE A 618 6.31 -34.27 3.44
C PHE A 618 5.14 -35.01 2.77
N LEU A 619 4.56 -36.02 3.43
CA LEU A 619 3.41 -36.76 2.90
C LEU A 619 2.17 -35.86 2.77
N PHE A 620 1.90 -35.06 3.80
CA PHE A 620 0.81 -34.09 3.78
C PHE A 620 0.97 -33.05 2.66
N GLU A 621 2.16 -32.50 2.48
CA GLU A 621 2.44 -31.52 1.43
C GLU A 621 2.41 -32.12 0.03
N THR A 622 2.72 -33.41 -0.12
CA THR A 622 2.55 -34.12 -1.41
C THR A 622 1.07 -34.21 -1.81
N PHE A 623 0.17 -34.45 -0.84
CA PHE A 623 -1.27 -34.47 -1.10
C PHE A 623 -1.82 -33.09 -1.53
N ILE A 624 -1.35 -32.03 -0.87
CA ILE A 624 -1.64 -30.65 -1.27
C ILE A 624 -1.11 -30.36 -2.68
N GLY A 625 0.12 -30.77 -2.98
CA GLY A 625 0.72 -30.60 -4.29
C GLY A 625 -0.11 -31.27 -5.40
N PHE A 626 -0.60 -32.48 -5.14
CA PHE A 626 -1.53 -33.16 -6.05
C PHE A 626 -2.83 -32.36 -6.23
N THR A 627 -3.39 -31.83 -5.15
CA THR A 627 -4.61 -31.00 -5.19
C THR A 627 -4.40 -29.73 -6.03
N LEU A 628 -3.25 -29.04 -5.88
CA LEU A 628 -2.90 -27.86 -6.67
C LEU A 628 -2.77 -28.18 -8.17
N VAL A 629 -2.14 -29.31 -8.50
CA VAL A 629 -2.03 -29.79 -9.89
C VAL A 629 -3.41 -30.06 -10.49
N VAL A 630 -4.29 -30.74 -9.74
CA VAL A 630 -5.69 -30.99 -10.17
C VAL A 630 -6.44 -29.66 -10.37
N LEU A 631 -6.33 -28.71 -9.45
CA LEU A 631 -6.97 -27.39 -9.57
C LEU A 631 -6.46 -26.61 -10.79
N PHE A 632 -5.15 -26.68 -11.07
CA PHE A 632 -4.55 -26.09 -12.26
C PHE A 632 -5.14 -26.68 -13.55
N PHE A 633 -5.23 -28.02 -13.64
CA PHE A 633 -5.85 -28.69 -14.78
C PHE A 633 -7.33 -28.31 -14.91
N LEU A 634 -8.13 -28.39 -13.83
CA LEU A 634 -9.55 -28.04 -13.86
C LEU A 634 -9.80 -26.61 -14.34
N ASN A 635 -8.96 -25.65 -13.94
CA ASN A 635 -9.09 -24.25 -14.36
C ASN A 635 -8.55 -23.98 -15.79
N SER A 636 -7.71 -24.88 -16.33
CA SER A 636 -7.18 -24.77 -17.70
C SER A 636 -7.96 -25.59 -18.73
N LEU A 637 -8.81 -26.54 -18.32
CA LEU A 637 -9.73 -27.25 -19.23
C LEU A 637 -10.63 -26.33 -20.09
N PRO A 638 -11.13 -25.18 -19.60
CA PRO A 638 -11.90 -24.26 -20.44
C PRO A 638 -11.09 -23.59 -21.56
N LEU A 639 -9.76 -23.51 -21.41
CA LEU A 639 -8.85 -23.01 -22.46
C LEU A 639 -8.81 -23.96 -23.67
N ILE A 640 -9.13 -25.24 -23.45
CA ILE A 640 -9.16 -26.32 -24.45
C ILE A 640 -10.58 -26.45 -25.06
N GLY A 641 -11.54 -25.62 -24.65
CA GLY A 641 -12.91 -25.59 -25.21
C GLY A 641 -13.84 -26.68 -24.69
N LEU A 642 -13.48 -27.38 -23.60
CA LEU A 642 -14.26 -28.48 -23.02
C LEU A 642 -15.43 -28.02 -22.14
N THR A 643 -15.45 -26.76 -21.72
CA THR A 643 -16.50 -26.16 -20.89
C THR A 643 -16.87 -24.76 -21.40
N PRO A 644 -18.15 -24.35 -21.29
CA PRO A 644 -18.62 -23.05 -21.80
C PRO A 644 -18.18 -21.84 -20.94
N THR A 645 -17.53 -22.08 -19.79
CA THR A 645 -17.05 -21.03 -18.89
C THR A 645 -15.74 -20.42 -19.41
N VAL A 646 -15.64 -19.09 -19.45
CA VAL A 646 -14.41 -18.41 -19.87
C VAL A 646 -13.34 -18.56 -18.78
N PRO A 647 -12.15 -19.13 -19.07
CA PRO A 647 -11.12 -19.34 -18.06
C PRO A 647 -10.47 -18.00 -17.65
N ASN A 648 -10.29 -17.77 -16.34
CA ASN A 648 -9.46 -16.64 -15.90
C ASN A 648 -7.97 -17.00 -16.09
N ASN A 649 -7.37 -16.43 -17.13
CA ASN A 649 -5.96 -16.63 -17.51
C ASN A 649 -4.98 -16.35 -16.35
N TYR A 650 -5.30 -15.40 -15.47
CA TYR A 650 -4.43 -15.03 -14.35
C TYR A 650 -4.44 -16.05 -13.23
N ARG A 651 -5.62 -16.59 -12.90
CA ARG A 651 -5.73 -17.67 -11.92
C ARG A 651 -4.95 -18.90 -12.37
N SER A 652 -4.98 -19.22 -13.67
CA SER A 652 -4.18 -20.30 -14.25
C SER A 652 -2.67 -20.04 -14.17
N CYS A 653 -2.21 -18.81 -14.46
CA CYS A 653 -0.81 -18.42 -14.31
C CYS A 653 -0.34 -18.48 -12.84
N MET A 654 -1.15 -17.98 -11.90
CA MET A 654 -0.88 -18.04 -10.47
C MET A 654 -0.78 -19.48 -9.96
N LEU A 655 -1.73 -20.34 -10.34
CA LEU A 655 -1.70 -21.76 -9.98
C LEU A 655 -0.46 -22.44 -10.57
N LEU A 656 -0.04 -22.10 -11.79
CA LEU A 656 1.20 -22.61 -12.36
C LEU A 656 2.43 -22.21 -11.54
N VAL A 657 2.52 -20.94 -11.15
CA VAL A 657 3.61 -20.43 -10.29
C VAL A 657 3.64 -21.17 -8.96
N PHE A 658 2.47 -21.35 -8.30
CA PHE A 658 2.41 -22.12 -7.05
C PHE A 658 2.79 -23.58 -7.24
N VAL A 659 2.32 -24.25 -8.30
CA VAL A 659 2.71 -25.64 -8.59
C VAL A 659 4.24 -25.75 -8.77
N ILE A 660 4.86 -24.85 -9.53
CA ILE A 660 6.32 -24.85 -9.72
C ILE A 660 7.04 -24.63 -8.38
N LEU A 661 6.66 -23.61 -7.62
CA LEU A 661 7.28 -23.30 -6.33
C LEU A 661 7.08 -24.42 -5.31
N HIS A 662 5.91 -25.06 -5.30
CA HIS A 662 5.59 -26.18 -4.42
C HIS A 662 6.41 -27.42 -4.76
N ILE A 663 6.59 -27.73 -6.06
CA ILE A 663 7.46 -28.83 -6.50
C ILE A 663 8.91 -28.58 -6.05
N ILE A 664 9.41 -27.35 -6.21
CA ILE A 664 10.75 -26.98 -5.75
C ILE A 664 10.84 -27.10 -4.22
N ALA A 665 9.82 -26.64 -3.49
CA ALA A 665 9.77 -26.76 -2.03
C ALA A 665 9.78 -28.22 -1.57
N LEU A 666 9.05 -29.13 -2.23
CA LEU A 666 9.06 -30.57 -1.95
C LEU A 666 10.44 -31.18 -2.22
N PHE A 667 11.12 -30.76 -3.28
CA PHE A 667 12.48 -31.22 -3.58
C PHE A 667 13.47 -30.78 -2.50
N GLU A 668 13.43 -29.52 -2.08
CA GLU A 668 14.28 -28.99 -1.02
C GLU A 668 13.98 -29.65 0.34
N MET A 669 12.71 -29.94 0.63
CA MET A 669 12.31 -30.64 1.85
C MET A 669 12.83 -32.08 1.88
N ARG A 670 12.75 -32.80 0.76
CA ARG A 670 13.34 -34.15 0.62
C ARG A 670 14.86 -34.12 0.75
N ARG A 671 15.51 -33.11 0.18
CA ARG A 671 16.96 -32.93 0.31
C ARG A 671 17.39 -32.61 1.74
N SER A 672 16.57 -31.84 2.46
CA SER A 672 16.75 -31.55 3.90
C SER A 672 16.57 -32.79 4.79
N GLN A 673 15.75 -33.77 4.37
CA GLN A 673 15.65 -35.07 5.06
C GLN A 673 16.90 -35.92 4.89
N GLN A 674 17.56 -35.82 3.72
CA GLN A 674 18.75 -36.62 3.39
C GLN A 674 20.05 -36.00 3.94
N ASN A 675 20.17 -34.67 3.90
CA ASN A 675 21.34 -33.93 4.36
C ASN A 675 20.91 -32.97 5.48
N THR A 676 21.16 -33.35 6.73
CA THR A 676 20.76 -32.61 7.95
C THR A 676 21.50 -31.28 8.16
N GLU A 677 22.46 -30.94 7.29
CA GLU A 677 23.45 -29.87 7.54
C GLU A 677 23.01 -28.46 7.11
N GLU A 678 21.99 -28.30 6.25
CA GLU A 678 21.58 -26.99 5.73
C GLU A 678 20.13 -26.60 6.11
N PRO A 679 19.91 -25.98 7.30
CA PRO A 679 18.59 -25.56 7.77
C PRO A 679 17.98 -24.39 6.97
N SER A 680 18.77 -23.70 6.15
CA SER A 680 18.30 -22.62 5.27
C SER A 680 17.30 -23.10 4.22
N ARG A 681 17.41 -24.35 3.77
CA ARG A 681 16.58 -24.95 2.72
C ARG A 681 15.10 -25.08 3.10
N LEU A 682 14.83 -25.33 4.38
CA LEU A 682 13.45 -25.42 4.89
C LEU A 682 12.72 -24.06 4.88
N SER A 683 13.45 -22.94 4.76
CA SER A 683 12.88 -21.60 4.72
C SER A 683 12.05 -21.36 3.44
N LEU A 684 12.44 -21.99 2.32
CA LEU A 684 11.68 -21.91 1.07
C LEU A 684 10.30 -22.56 1.23
N TYR A 685 10.24 -23.74 1.85
CA TYR A 685 8.98 -24.42 2.13
C TYR A 685 8.07 -23.57 3.03
N ILE A 686 8.60 -23.02 4.12
CA ILE A 686 7.84 -22.16 5.03
C ILE A 686 7.26 -20.97 4.26
N GLY A 687 8.05 -20.32 3.41
CA GLY A 687 7.58 -19.22 2.55
C GLY A 687 6.47 -19.64 1.59
N VAL A 688 6.64 -20.73 0.85
CA VAL A 688 5.63 -21.21 -0.11
C VAL A 688 4.32 -21.59 0.60
N ALA A 689 4.38 -22.37 1.69
CA ALA A 689 3.20 -22.78 2.43
C ALA A 689 2.42 -21.58 3.02
N THR A 690 3.12 -20.55 3.49
CA THR A 690 2.47 -19.33 3.99
C THR A 690 1.76 -18.54 2.89
N LEU A 691 2.36 -18.42 1.69
CA LEU A 691 1.75 -17.74 0.55
C LEU A 691 0.54 -18.52 0.00
N GLU A 692 0.62 -19.84 -0.06
CA GLU A 692 -0.52 -20.69 -0.46
C GLU A 692 -1.70 -20.54 0.52
N MET A 693 -1.42 -20.62 1.82
CA MET A 693 -2.42 -20.41 2.87
C MET A 693 -3.04 -19.01 2.76
N ALA A 694 -2.20 -17.98 2.59
CA ALA A 694 -2.63 -16.59 2.48
C ALA A 694 -3.50 -16.33 1.24
N MET A 695 -3.16 -16.93 0.09
CA MET A 695 -3.95 -16.81 -1.13
C MET A 695 -5.33 -17.44 -0.97
N LEU A 696 -5.41 -18.66 -0.44
CA LEU A 696 -6.70 -19.30 -0.18
C LEU A 696 -7.55 -18.47 0.80
N ASN A 697 -6.92 -17.98 1.89
CA ASN A 697 -7.60 -17.12 2.85
C ASN A 697 -8.05 -15.79 2.22
N GLY A 698 -7.25 -15.20 1.33
CA GLY A 698 -7.60 -13.98 0.60
C GLY A 698 -8.81 -14.18 -0.33
N TYR A 699 -8.89 -15.32 -1.02
CA TYR A 699 -10.08 -15.70 -1.80
C TYR A 699 -11.31 -15.88 -0.93
N MET A 700 -11.20 -16.63 0.17
CA MET A 700 -12.32 -16.82 1.08
C MET A 700 -12.74 -15.51 1.75
N TRP A 701 -11.82 -14.58 1.99
CA TRP A 701 -12.10 -13.25 2.55
C TRP A 701 -12.92 -12.40 1.58
N MET A 702 -12.56 -12.40 0.30
CA MET A 702 -13.36 -11.77 -0.75
C MET A 702 -14.80 -12.31 -0.73
N PHE A 703 -14.98 -13.63 -0.78
CA PHE A 703 -16.31 -14.24 -0.72
C PHE A 703 -17.05 -13.95 0.59
N ALA A 704 -16.36 -13.90 1.73
CA ALA A 704 -16.98 -13.62 3.03
C ALA A 704 -17.53 -12.20 3.14
N SER A 705 -16.85 -11.22 2.51
CA SER A 705 -16.99 -9.80 2.86
C SER A 705 -17.51 -8.91 1.74
N ASP A 706 -17.66 -9.43 0.52
CA ASP A 706 -18.21 -8.73 -0.65
C ASP A 706 -19.75 -8.76 -0.69
N HIS A 707 -20.37 -8.65 0.49
CA HIS A 707 -21.81 -8.69 0.64
C HIS A 707 -22.33 -7.46 1.40
N ALA A 708 -23.42 -6.89 0.90
CA ALA A 708 -24.05 -5.71 1.48
C ALA A 708 -24.69 -5.96 2.87
N TRP A 709 -25.11 -7.20 3.15
CA TRP A 709 -25.87 -7.57 4.35
C TRP A 709 -25.01 -8.08 5.52
N GLY A 710 -23.69 -8.19 5.36
CA GLY A 710 -22.80 -8.63 6.45
C GLY A 710 -21.64 -9.51 6.00
N LEU A 711 -21.00 -10.16 6.98
CA LEU A 711 -20.00 -11.19 6.75
C LEU A 711 -20.71 -12.54 6.61
N ASP A 712 -20.42 -13.29 5.54
CA ASP A 712 -20.83 -14.69 5.47
C ASP A 712 -19.94 -15.54 6.39
N TRP A 713 -20.59 -16.34 7.24
CA TRP A 713 -19.92 -17.13 8.27
C TRP A 713 -19.23 -18.36 7.70
N MET A 714 -19.74 -18.96 6.62
CA MET A 714 -19.17 -20.20 6.08
C MET A 714 -17.75 -20.00 5.54
N PRO A 715 -17.46 -18.99 4.69
CA PRO A 715 -16.09 -18.72 4.24
C PRO A 715 -15.17 -18.31 5.40
N PHE A 716 -15.69 -17.63 6.43
CA PHE A 716 -14.92 -17.26 7.62
C PHE A 716 -14.48 -18.48 8.43
N VAL A 717 -15.36 -19.48 8.61
CA VAL A 717 -15.01 -20.76 9.24
C VAL A 717 -13.94 -21.49 8.45
N LEU A 718 -14.00 -21.47 7.11
CA LEU A 718 -12.96 -22.06 6.26
C LEU A 718 -11.60 -21.37 6.43
N ILE A 719 -11.57 -20.03 6.55
CA ILE A 719 -10.34 -19.29 6.86
C ILE A 719 -9.76 -19.75 8.19
N LEU A 720 -10.59 -19.85 9.24
CA LEU A 720 -10.13 -20.29 10.57
C LEU A 720 -9.58 -21.72 10.53
N CYS A 721 -10.30 -22.66 9.92
CA CYS A 721 -9.87 -24.06 9.79
C CYS A 721 -8.57 -24.18 8.98
N ASN A 722 -8.48 -23.51 7.83
CA ASN A 722 -7.28 -23.52 6.98
C ASN A 722 -6.08 -22.93 7.72
N THR A 723 -6.27 -21.79 8.38
CA THR A 723 -5.23 -21.13 9.17
C THR A 723 -4.76 -21.99 10.33
N TRP A 724 -5.66 -22.74 10.97
CA TRP A 724 -5.29 -23.62 12.07
C TRP A 724 -4.51 -24.84 11.57
N ILE A 725 -5.00 -25.54 10.54
CA ILE A 725 -4.33 -26.72 9.97
C ILE A 725 -2.98 -26.32 9.38
N ARG A 726 -2.94 -25.39 8.42
CA ARG A 726 -1.68 -24.95 7.79
C ARG A 726 -0.75 -24.26 8.77
N GLY A 727 -1.28 -23.45 9.68
CA GLY A 727 -0.51 -22.80 10.73
C GLY A 727 0.22 -23.79 11.63
N THR A 728 -0.42 -24.92 11.98
CA THR A 728 0.27 -25.99 12.73
C THR A 728 1.39 -26.65 11.93
N CYS A 729 1.20 -26.93 10.64
CA CYS A 729 2.25 -27.46 9.77
C CYS A 729 3.45 -26.50 9.67
N ILE A 730 3.19 -25.20 9.48
CA ILE A 730 4.22 -24.15 9.43
C ILE A 730 4.95 -24.06 10.78
N ALA A 731 4.23 -24.06 11.90
CA ALA A 731 4.84 -24.01 13.23
C ALA A 731 5.74 -25.22 13.51
N ILE A 732 5.31 -26.41 13.11
CA ILE A 732 6.11 -27.64 13.18
C ILE A 732 7.37 -27.52 12.33
N ALA A 733 7.28 -27.02 11.10
CA ALA A 733 8.44 -26.82 10.24
C ALA A 733 9.43 -25.81 10.81
N ILE A 734 8.94 -24.72 11.40
CA ILE A 734 9.79 -23.74 12.12
C ILE A 734 10.51 -24.42 13.29
N ALA A 735 9.82 -25.29 14.05
CA ALA A 735 10.41 -26.03 15.16
C ALA A 735 11.48 -27.04 14.70
N VAL A 736 11.24 -27.78 13.61
CA VAL A 736 12.22 -28.70 13.00
C VAL A 736 13.46 -27.92 12.55
N ARG A 737 13.27 -26.80 11.85
CA ARG A 737 14.36 -25.93 11.41
C ARG A 737 15.19 -25.40 12.57
N ALA A 738 14.54 -24.98 13.66
CA ALA A 738 15.23 -24.51 14.86
C ALA A 738 16.09 -25.61 15.49
N ASN A 739 15.58 -26.84 15.58
CA ASN A 739 16.33 -27.98 16.09
C ASN A 739 17.56 -28.31 15.21
N MET A 740 17.40 -28.30 13.88
CA MET A 740 18.53 -28.52 12.97
C MET A 740 19.64 -27.48 13.16
N ILE A 741 19.27 -26.21 13.37
CA ILE A 741 20.24 -25.14 13.68
C ILE A 741 20.99 -25.43 15.00
N GLU A 742 20.29 -25.87 16.05
CA GLU A 742 20.92 -26.23 17.33
C GLU A 742 21.89 -27.42 17.19
N LEU A 743 21.53 -28.44 16.40
CA LEU A 743 22.36 -29.61 16.14
C LEU A 743 23.62 -29.30 15.31
N THR A 744 23.52 -28.37 14.37
CA THR A 744 24.66 -27.91 13.54
C THR A 744 25.59 -26.92 14.26
N ARG A 745 25.25 -26.49 15.48
CA ARG A 745 26.14 -25.62 16.26
C ARG A 745 27.36 -26.45 16.70
N PRO A 746 28.61 -25.99 16.45
CA PRO A 746 29.77 -26.65 17.02
C PRO A 746 29.60 -26.62 18.54
N SER A 747 29.29 -27.78 19.12
CA SER A 747 28.77 -27.87 20.48
C SER A 747 29.88 -28.06 21.51
N ARG A 748 31.14 -28.18 21.08
CA ARG A 748 32.30 -28.26 21.96
C ARG A 748 33.50 -27.58 21.32
N ALA A 749 34.32 -26.94 22.14
CA ALA A 749 35.67 -26.48 21.79
C ALA A 749 36.57 -27.58 21.16
N ARG A 750 36.12 -28.84 21.18
CA ARG A 750 36.76 -30.02 20.61
C ARG A 750 36.63 -30.11 19.07
N ASP A 751 35.57 -29.57 18.48
CA ASP A 751 35.42 -29.59 17.00
C ASP A 751 36.29 -28.52 16.33
N ALA A 752 36.65 -27.47 17.08
CA ALA A 752 37.61 -26.47 16.63
C ALA A 752 39.06 -27.00 16.67
N SER A 753 39.39 -27.92 17.58
CA SER A 753 40.72 -28.57 17.63
C SER A 753 40.89 -29.68 16.59
N GLU A 754 39.82 -30.42 16.23
CA GLU A 754 39.92 -31.50 15.23
C GLU A 754 40.13 -30.99 13.79
N ILE A 755 39.86 -29.71 13.51
CA ILE A 755 40.23 -29.06 12.23
C ILE A 755 41.74 -28.78 12.18
N TYR A 756 42.41 -28.62 13.32
CA TYR A 756 43.87 -28.43 13.39
C TYR A 756 44.66 -29.75 13.34
N ASP A 757 44.07 -30.87 13.78
CA ASP A 757 44.75 -32.18 13.76
C ASP A 757 44.80 -32.81 12.35
N ALA A 758 44.01 -32.34 11.39
CA ALA A 758 43.97 -32.90 10.04
C ALA A 758 45.09 -32.36 9.11
N ASP A 759 45.72 -31.23 9.45
CA ASP A 759 46.72 -30.56 8.59
C ASP A 759 48.14 -30.49 9.18
N VAL A 760 48.41 -31.07 10.36
CA VAL A 760 49.75 -31.11 10.96
C VAL A 760 50.31 -32.52 10.94
N GLY A 761 50.61 -33.00 9.73
CA GLY A 761 51.52 -34.12 9.51
C GLY A 761 52.97 -33.65 9.42
N VAL A 762 53.51 -32.97 10.43
CA VAL A 762 54.97 -32.79 10.60
C VAL A 762 55.30 -32.68 12.09
N GLU A 763 56.22 -33.53 12.52
CA GLU A 763 56.89 -33.57 13.83
C GLU A 763 57.25 -32.17 14.36
N MET A 764 56.87 -31.84 15.59
CA MET A 764 57.69 -31.01 16.49
C MET A 764 57.22 -31.13 17.95
N ASP A 765 58.21 -31.21 18.83
CA ASP A 765 58.13 -31.46 20.26
C ASP A 765 57.35 -30.41 21.07
N ALA A 766 56.99 -30.86 22.28
CA ALA A 766 56.23 -30.24 23.35
C ALA A 766 56.52 -28.76 23.71
N GLU A 767 55.51 -28.19 24.39
CA GLU A 767 55.48 -26.97 25.23
C GLU A 767 55.18 -25.62 24.56
N ASP A 768 53.90 -25.32 24.34
CA ASP A 768 53.36 -23.96 24.59
C ASP A 768 51.84 -24.00 24.83
N ASP A 769 51.43 -24.10 26.10
CA ASP A 769 50.05 -23.97 26.56
C ASP A 769 49.72 -22.47 26.75
N SER A 770 49.28 -21.79 25.70
CA SER A 770 48.59 -20.51 25.86
C SER A 770 47.45 -20.32 24.83
N PRO A 771 46.23 -19.96 25.26
CA PRO A 771 45.12 -19.76 24.34
C PRO A 771 45.29 -18.43 23.59
N VAL A 772 45.61 -18.52 22.30
CA VAL A 772 45.65 -17.37 21.39
C VAL A 772 44.22 -16.91 21.11
N ILE A 773 43.85 -15.78 21.73
CA ILE A 773 42.63 -15.02 21.42
C ILE A 773 42.86 -14.28 20.11
N PHE A 774 42.09 -14.60 19.06
CA PHE A 774 42.12 -13.84 17.81
C PHE A 774 41.40 -12.49 17.99
N ASP A 775 42.21 -11.46 18.17
CA ASP A 775 41.89 -10.08 17.84
C ASP A 775 41.99 -9.92 16.32
N LEU A 776 40.87 -9.79 15.62
CA LEU A 776 40.84 -9.40 14.20
C LEU A 776 40.22 -8.02 14.06
N ALA A 777 41.03 -7.03 14.41
CA ALA A 777 40.93 -5.65 13.94
C ALA A 777 42.16 -5.35 13.08
N ARG A 778 41.97 -5.28 11.74
CA ARG A 778 42.69 -4.49 10.72
C ARG A 778 42.75 -5.22 9.37
N ALA A 779 41.92 -4.77 8.42
CA ALA A 779 42.32 -4.32 7.08
C ALA A 779 41.09 -3.67 6.42
#